data_AF-A0AAP0QS97-F1
#
_entry.id   AF-A0AAP0QS97-F1
#
_cell.length_a   1.000
_cell.length_b   1.000
_cell.length_c   1.000
_cell.angle_alpha   90.00
_cell.angle_beta   90.00
_cell.angle_gamma   90.00
#
_symmetry.space_group_name_H-M   'P 1'
#
loop_
_entity.id
_entity.type
_entity.pdbx_description
1 polymer ?
#
loop_
_entity_poly.entity_id
_entity_poly.type
_entity_poly.pdbx_seq_one_letter_code
_entity_poly.pdbx_strand_id
1 'polypeptide(L)'
;MSNQSSSYPVFFVSFNQDNRREIFFCFIVLVAVGAFSIVEMLYSSSLLAIVGAGEQPSLSPRRLCLFNTTTGTALRELNFLTSILAVRLNKKRLVIVLREKTYIYDANTLAILDTIDTVPNLKGLCAFSPSLNACFLAVPASTTKGSVLVYNVMELHSHCEIDAHQAPLAAIVLSSNGMYIATASEQGTIIRVFLVSEATKSYSFRRGTYPSTIFSLSFGQSMQFQDILVATSSSGSLHVFSLGFAINQRRGGRTSSILGSILPESVNEVLDPADHHVLHNAFPAGVKSSAVVRKVDNVSASSSSEFLAYRASVSVITYNGYFVEYIFSINNCWWDVNAYSKIVDWCVCTIADELKRLMWLLEINLVNQVENKHFGVALAVLYSLILASIAVAGTPTSSRPSRLIIELIHRDSVVSPHHDPNENAASRIQRAINISIARFAYLQAKVKSYSSNNIIDYQADVFPSKVFSLFFMNFSIGQPPIPQFTVMDTGSTLLWVQCRPCLDCSQQFGPIFDPSMSSSYADLPCYSEYCWYSPNVKCNFLNQCLYNQTYIRGPSASGVLATEQLIFKTSDEGKIRVQDVVFGCGHDNGKFEDRHLSGVFGLGFSRLSLVSQLGSTFSYCVGNLNDPYYFHNKLVLGHGARIEGDSTPLEVINGRYYITLEAISIGGKMLDIDPDIFTRKTWDNGGVIIDSGSSATWLVKAGYDALLHEVESLLDMWLTRYRFDSWTLCYRGTASRDLIGFPAVTFHFAGGAELVLDIDSLFFQRWPHAFCMAVLPSFVNGENYTSLSLIGMMAQQNYNVAYDIGGKKLAFERVDCELLDD
;
A
#
# COMPACT_ATOMS: atom_id res chain seq x y z
N MET A 1 -0.09 -14.29 -34.93
CA MET A 1 -0.07 -15.27 -33.84
C MET A 1 0.55 -14.58 -32.63
N SER A 2 -0.29 -13.96 -31.80
CA SER A 2 0.10 -13.24 -30.58
C SER A 2 0.17 -14.22 -29.41
N ASN A 3 1.32 -14.29 -28.74
CA ASN A 3 1.51 -15.02 -27.50
C ASN A 3 0.66 -14.37 -26.38
N GLN A 4 -0.50 -14.93 -26.10
CA GLN A 4 -1.17 -14.75 -24.81
C GLN A 4 -0.43 -15.61 -23.78
N SER A 5 0.38 -15.02 -22.89
CA SER A 5 0.83 -15.75 -21.70
C SER A 5 -0.31 -15.72 -20.66
N SER A 6 -1.04 -16.82 -20.51
CA SER A 6 -1.97 -17.01 -19.40
C SER A 6 -1.19 -16.97 -18.09
N SER A 7 -1.40 -15.94 -17.26
CA SER A 7 -0.83 -15.86 -15.91
C SER A 7 -1.68 -16.72 -14.99
N TYR A 8 -1.08 -17.75 -14.41
CA TYR A 8 -1.73 -18.67 -13.51
C TYR A 8 -1.34 -18.31 -12.05
N PRO A 9 -2.27 -18.35 -11.08
CA PRO A 9 -1.98 -17.94 -9.70
C PRO A 9 -1.09 -18.95 -8.96
N VAL A 10 -0.20 -18.44 -8.10
CA VAL A 10 0.67 -19.23 -7.21
C VAL A 10 -0.01 -19.36 -5.85
N PHE A 11 -0.31 -20.58 -5.42
CA PHE A 11 -0.99 -20.84 -4.14
C PHE A 11 -0.04 -21.11 -2.98
N PHE A 12 1.13 -21.68 -3.26
CA PHE A 12 2.08 -22.10 -2.24
C PHE A 12 3.51 -22.00 -2.74
N VAL A 13 4.39 -21.56 -1.85
CA VAL A 13 5.83 -21.44 -2.06
C VAL A 13 6.52 -21.81 -0.75
N SER A 14 7.53 -22.68 -0.83
CA SER A 14 8.40 -23.01 0.31
C SER A 14 9.81 -23.37 -0.18
N PHE A 15 10.79 -23.19 0.70
CA PHE A 15 12.16 -23.69 0.53
C PHE A 15 12.31 -25.01 1.28
N ASN A 16 13.11 -25.94 0.75
CA ASN A 16 13.43 -27.18 1.46
C ASN A 16 14.36 -26.91 2.66
N GLN A 17 14.49 -27.89 3.56
CA GLN A 17 15.24 -27.77 4.82
C GLN A 17 16.76 -27.59 4.62
N ASP A 18 17.29 -27.94 3.43
CA ASP A 18 18.72 -27.82 3.08
C ASP A 18 19.08 -26.45 2.47
N ASN A 19 18.08 -25.60 2.15
CA ASN A 19 18.24 -24.26 1.58
C ASN A 19 19.15 -24.18 0.33
N ARG A 20 19.26 -25.26 -0.47
CA ARG A 20 20.16 -25.34 -1.64
C ARG A 20 19.55 -24.69 -2.90
N ARG A 21 20.43 -24.16 -3.76
CA ARG A 21 20.12 -23.36 -4.98
C ARG A 21 19.19 -24.05 -6.00
N GLU A 22 19.11 -25.37 -5.96
CA GLU A 22 18.55 -26.19 -7.05
C GLU A 22 17.10 -26.64 -6.85
N ILE A 23 16.47 -26.39 -5.70
CA ILE A 23 15.17 -27.00 -5.39
C ILE A 23 14.27 -26.02 -4.63
N PHE A 24 13.44 -25.29 -5.37
CA PHE A 24 12.29 -24.55 -4.85
C PHE A 24 11.03 -24.96 -5.62
N PHE A 25 9.89 -24.97 -4.96
CA PHE A 25 8.61 -25.30 -5.58
C PHE A 25 7.72 -24.05 -5.61
N CYS A 26 7.25 -23.70 -6.81
CA CYS A 26 6.20 -22.71 -7.01
C CYS A 26 5.12 -23.42 -7.84
N PHE A 27 3.98 -23.69 -7.21
CA PHE A 27 2.90 -24.40 -7.88
C PHE A 27 1.87 -23.44 -8.41
N ILE A 28 1.65 -23.61 -9.70
CA ILE A 28 0.84 -22.81 -10.57
C ILE A 28 -0.35 -23.66 -10.99
N VAL A 29 -1.55 -23.08 -11.06
CA VAL A 29 -2.73 -23.79 -11.61
C VAL A 29 -2.40 -24.25 -13.02
N LEU A 30 -2.23 -25.55 -13.23
CA LEU A 30 -2.21 -26.13 -14.56
C LEU A 30 -3.62 -26.64 -14.84
N VAL A 31 -4.23 -26.18 -15.95
CA VAL A 31 -5.59 -26.53 -16.39
C VAL A 31 -5.85 -28.05 -16.37
N ALA A 32 -4.80 -28.88 -16.45
CA ALA A 32 -4.89 -30.34 -16.44
C ALA A 32 -4.74 -31.02 -15.06
N VAL A 33 -4.21 -30.36 -14.02
CA VAL A 33 -3.80 -31.02 -12.75
C VAL A 33 -4.68 -30.61 -11.55
N GLY A 34 -5.20 -29.38 -11.53
CA GLY A 34 -5.86 -28.78 -10.35
C GLY A 34 -4.87 -28.18 -9.35
N ALA A 35 -5.36 -27.39 -8.39
CA ALA A 35 -4.53 -26.65 -7.43
C ALA A 35 -4.18 -27.42 -6.15
N PHE A 36 -2.97 -27.17 -5.62
CA PHE A 36 -2.47 -27.66 -4.33
C PHE A 36 -2.31 -26.50 -3.34
N SER A 37 -2.66 -26.73 -2.09
CA SER A 37 -2.54 -25.74 -1.01
C SER A 37 -1.25 -25.86 -0.21
N ILE A 38 -0.65 -27.06 -0.14
CA ILE A 38 0.61 -27.34 0.57
C ILE A 38 1.43 -28.33 -0.25
N VAL A 39 2.72 -28.02 -0.47
CA VAL A 39 3.69 -28.96 -1.02
C VAL A 39 5.02 -28.84 -0.27
N GLU A 40 5.38 -29.86 0.50
CA GLU A 40 6.58 -29.86 1.35
C GLU A 40 7.50 -31.01 0.96
N MET A 41 8.78 -30.70 0.74
CA MET A 41 9.79 -31.72 0.42
C MET A 41 10.53 -32.16 1.68
N LEU A 42 10.93 -33.43 1.73
CA LEU A 42 11.89 -33.90 2.72
C LEU A 42 13.32 -33.69 2.22
N TYR A 43 14.00 -32.63 2.68
CA TYR A 43 15.39 -32.31 2.32
C TYR A 43 15.58 -32.27 0.79
N SER A 44 16.74 -32.67 0.26
CA SER A 44 16.92 -33.02 -1.15
C SER A 44 16.59 -34.51 -1.44
N SER A 45 15.38 -34.98 -1.13
CA SER A 45 14.92 -36.34 -1.48
C SER A 45 13.76 -36.33 -2.48
N SER A 46 13.39 -37.50 -3.00
CA SER A 46 12.23 -37.63 -3.89
C SER A 46 10.88 -37.63 -3.17
N LEU A 47 10.85 -37.51 -1.84
CA LEU A 47 9.62 -37.55 -1.06
C LEU A 47 8.99 -36.15 -0.96
N LEU A 48 7.74 -36.04 -1.43
CA LEU A 48 6.88 -34.87 -1.31
C LEU A 48 5.65 -35.17 -0.43
N ALA A 49 5.26 -34.22 0.39
CA ALA A 49 4.02 -34.19 1.14
C ALA A 49 3.08 -33.16 0.50
N ILE A 50 1.94 -33.61 -0.03
CA ILE A 50 1.06 -32.81 -0.88
C ILE A 50 -0.35 -32.75 -0.28
N VAL A 51 -0.97 -31.57 -0.28
CA VAL A 51 -2.37 -31.35 0.09
C VAL A 51 -3.08 -30.56 -1.02
N GLY A 52 -4.27 -31.00 -1.41
CA GLY A 52 -5.06 -30.36 -2.45
C GLY A 52 -5.76 -29.06 -2.00
N ALA A 53 -6.06 -28.16 -2.94
CA ALA A 53 -6.75 -26.90 -2.67
C ALA A 53 -8.29 -27.02 -2.66
N GLY A 54 -8.86 -28.18 -3.01
CA GLY A 54 -10.30 -28.42 -3.02
C GLY A 54 -11.02 -28.11 -4.33
N GLU A 55 -10.30 -27.78 -5.40
CA GLU A 55 -10.89 -27.52 -6.73
C GLU A 55 -11.56 -28.76 -7.35
N GLN A 56 -11.06 -29.95 -6.99
CA GLN A 56 -11.61 -31.23 -7.44
C GLN A 56 -11.76 -32.19 -6.25
N PRO A 57 -12.72 -33.14 -6.28
CA PRO A 57 -12.92 -34.11 -5.20
C PRO A 57 -11.68 -34.95 -4.84
N SER A 58 -10.82 -35.23 -5.83
CA SER A 58 -9.54 -35.92 -5.66
C SER A 58 -8.48 -35.09 -4.91
N LEU A 59 -8.60 -33.75 -4.93
CA LEU A 59 -7.69 -32.80 -4.32
C LEU A 59 -8.28 -32.18 -3.05
N SER A 60 -8.73 -33.02 -2.13
CA SER A 60 -9.33 -32.56 -0.87
C SER A 60 -8.29 -31.86 0.02
N PRO A 61 -8.63 -30.69 0.64
CA PRO A 61 -7.76 -30.04 1.62
C PRO A 61 -7.63 -30.82 2.94
N ARG A 62 -8.36 -31.92 3.08
CA ARG A 62 -8.34 -32.82 4.25
C ARG A 62 -7.53 -34.08 4.02
N ARG A 63 -6.85 -34.19 2.88
CA ARG A 63 -6.07 -35.37 2.50
C ARG A 63 -4.61 -34.98 2.29
N LEU A 64 -3.73 -35.68 2.99
CA LEU A 64 -2.30 -35.66 2.76
C LEU A 64 -1.92 -36.81 1.85
N CYS A 65 -1.16 -36.54 0.79
CA CYS A 65 -0.53 -37.54 -0.07
C CYS A 65 0.99 -37.46 0.08
N LEU A 66 1.61 -38.57 0.49
CA LEU A 66 3.06 -38.73 0.45
C LEU A 66 3.44 -39.32 -0.91
N PHE A 67 4.14 -38.56 -1.72
CA PHE A 67 4.42 -38.85 -3.12
C PHE A 67 5.91 -39.03 -3.35
N ASN A 68 6.30 -40.01 -4.15
CA ASN A 68 7.68 -40.20 -4.57
C ASN A 68 7.85 -39.71 -6.01
N THR A 69 8.61 -38.64 -6.20
CA THR A 69 8.81 -37.99 -7.49
C THR A 69 9.60 -38.86 -8.48
N THR A 70 10.55 -39.65 -7.98
CA THR A 70 11.36 -40.53 -8.82
C THR A 70 10.55 -41.69 -9.39
N THR A 71 9.65 -42.27 -8.59
CA THR A 71 8.81 -43.39 -9.03
C THR A 71 7.48 -42.93 -9.64
N GLY A 72 7.07 -41.69 -9.42
CA GLY A 72 5.79 -41.15 -9.87
C GLY A 72 4.59 -41.73 -9.13
N THR A 73 4.77 -42.27 -7.92
CA THR A 73 3.71 -43.00 -7.20
C THR A 73 3.38 -42.35 -5.85
N ALA A 74 2.10 -42.37 -5.50
CA ALA A 74 1.65 -42.10 -4.14
C ALA A 74 2.07 -43.28 -3.25
N LEU A 75 2.92 -42.99 -2.25
CA LEU A 75 3.38 -43.98 -1.28
C LEU A 75 2.27 -44.26 -0.26
N ARG A 76 1.65 -43.21 0.28
CA ARG A 76 0.63 -43.29 1.34
C ARG A 76 -0.29 -42.07 1.31
N GLU A 77 -1.53 -42.26 1.75
CA GLU A 77 -2.50 -41.19 1.95
C GLU A 77 -3.02 -41.18 3.40
N LEU A 78 -3.17 -40.00 3.99
CA LEU A 78 -3.78 -39.79 5.31
C LEU A 78 -4.98 -38.86 5.16
N ASN A 79 -6.10 -39.19 5.80
CA ASN A 79 -7.32 -38.39 5.76
C ASN A 79 -7.62 -37.80 7.15
N PHE A 80 -8.06 -36.55 7.17
CA PHE A 80 -8.32 -35.77 8.39
C PHE A 80 -9.76 -35.26 8.43
N LEU A 81 -10.25 -34.93 9.62
CA LEU A 81 -11.61 -34.44 9.81
C LEU A 81 -11.80 -33.02 9.27
N THR A 82 -10.79 -32.17 9.45
CA THR A 82 -10.75 -30.78 9.00
C THR A 82 -9.60 -30.54 8.03
N SER A 83 -9.58 -29.37 7.39
CA SER A 83 -8.51 -28.99 6.46
C SER A 83 -7.15 -28.97 7.15
N ILE A 84 -6.12 -29.46 6.44
CA ILE A 84 -4.73 -29.40 6.85
C ILE A 84 -4.22 -27.99 6.58
N LEU A 85 -3.63 -27.35 7.58
CA LEU A 85 -3.15 -25.97 7.52
C LEU A 85 -1.64 -25.86 7.38
N ALA A 86 -0.89 -26.82 7.92
CA ALA A 86 0.55 -26.94 7.70
C ALA A 86 1.03 -28.39 7.81
N VAL A 87 2.11 -28.69 7.10
CA VAL A 87 2.82 -29.98 7.15
C VAL A 87 4.30 -29.71 7.38
N ARG A 88 4.92 -30.43 8.32
CA ARG A 88 6.37 -30.36 8.57
C ARG A 88 6.92 -31.76 8.72
N LEU A 89 8.12 -32.01 8.22
CA LEU A 89 8.73 -33.34 8.25
C LEU A 89 10.24 -33.30 8.39
N ASN A 90 10.79 -34.31 9.08
CA ASN A 90 12.19 -34.70 9.03
C ASN A 90 12.29 -36.22 8.83
N LYS A 91 13.48 -36.81 8.98
CA LYS A 91 13.70 -38.25 8.76
C LYS A 91 13.01 -39.18 9.77
N LYS A 92 12.41 -38.65 10.84
CA LYS A 92 11.83 -39.41 11.96
C LYS A 92 10.41 -39.00 12.33
N ARG A 93 9.99 -37.77 12.02
CA ARG A 93 8.72 -37.19 12.42
C ARG A 93 8.01 -36.54 11.24
N LEU A 94 6.71 -36.75 11.17
CA LEU A 94 5.77 -36.04 10.31
C LEU A 94 4.76 -35.33 11.20
N VAL A 95 4.66 -34.01 11.06
CA VAL A 95 3.80 -33.14 11.87
C VAL A 95 2.70 -32.57 10.98
N ILE A 96 1.46 -32.71 11.41
CA ILE A 96 0.27 -32.22 10.69
C ILE A 96 -0.49 -31.25 11.58
N VAL A 97 -0.60 -30.00 11.15
CA VAL A 97 -1.29 -28.94 11.88
C VAL A 97 -2.68 -28.74 11.29
N LEU A 98 -3.69 -28.90 12.12
CA LEU A 98 -5.08 -28.54 11.85
C LEU A 98 -5.46 -27.29 12.66
N ARG A 99 -6.72 -26.85 12.55
CA ARG A 99 -7.21 -25.65 13.25
C ARG A 99 -7.06 -25.74 14.78
N GLU A 100 -7.36 -26.87 15.39
CA GLU A 100 -7.41 -27.03 16.87
C GLU A 100 -6.58 -28.21 17.37
N LYS A 101 -5.87 -28.89 16.46
CA LYS A 101 -5.07 -30.07 16.78
C LYS A 101 -3.81 -30.12 15.95
N THR A 102 -2.73 -30.60 16.55
CA THR A 102 -1.51 -30.96 15.85
C THR A 102 -1.18 -32.42 16.09
N TYR A 103 -1.02 -33.19 15.02
CA TYR A 103 -0.68 -34.61 15.09
C TYR A 103 0.81 -34.81 14.85
N ILE A 104 1.42 -35.68 15.67
CA ILE A 104 2.81 -36.10 15.52
C ILE A 104 2.82 -37.57 15.11
N TYR A 105 3.38 -37.84 13.94
CA TYR A 105 3.52 -39.18 13.38
C TYR A 105 4.99 -39.60 13.37
N ASP A 106 5.24 -40.91 13.47
CA ASP A 106 6.50 -41.48 13.04
C ASP A 106 6.56 -41.44 11.50
N ALA A 107 7.61 -40.82 10.94
CA ALA A 107 7.69 -40.57 9.50
C ALA A 107 7.80 -41.84 8.65
N ASN A 108 8.25 -42.96 9.24
CA ASN A 108 8.48 -44.20 8.50
C ASN A 108 7.25 -45.12 8.56
N THR A 109 6.65 -45.25 9.73
CA THR A 109 5.51 -46.14 9.96
C THR A 109 4.16 -45.45 9.77
N LEU A 110 4.13 -44.11 9.86
CA LEU A 110 2.91 -43.30 9.92
C LEU A 110 1.99 -43.66 11.08
N ALA A 111 2.54 -44.24 12.14
CA ALA A 111 1.83 -44.39 13.41
C ALA A 111 1.72 -43.02 14.09
N ILE A 112 0.55 -42.70 14.63
CA ILE A 112 0.37 -41.53 15.50
C ILE A 112 1.15 -41.80 16.78
N LEU A 113 2.11 -40.93 17.08
CA LEU A 113 2.89 -40.95 18.30
C LEU A 113 2.23 -40.11 19.39
N ASP A 114 1.70 -38.95 19.01
CA ASP A 114 1.04 -38.03 19.93
C ASP A 114 0.08 -37.07 19.22
N THR A 115 -0.82 -36.45 19.98
CA THR A 115 -1.77 -35.43 19.52
C THR A 115 -1.81 -34.29 20.52
N ILE A 116 -1.49 -33.08 20.04
CA ILE A 116 -1.53 -31.85 20.82
C ILE A 116 -2.85 -31.13 20.52
N ASP A 117 -3.69 -30.93 21.53
CA ASP A 117 -4.83 -30.02 21.42
C ASP A 117 -4.31 -28.58 21.50
N THR A 118 -4.51 -27.81 20.43
CA THR A 118 -3.99 -26.45 20.32
C THR A 118 -5.11 -25.43 20.48
N VAL A 119 -4.75 -24.20 20.81
CA VAL A 119 -5.67 -23.07 20.59
C VAL A 119 -6.01 -22.95 19.09
N PRO A 120 -7.13 -22.28 18.73
CA PRO A 120 -7.49 -22.08 17.33
C PRO A 120 -6.38 -21.41 16.50
N ASN A 121 -5.73 -22.18 15.62
CA ASN A 121 -4.64 -21.77 14.75
C ASN A 121 -5.14 -21.57 13.31
N LEU A 122 -5.90 -20.49 13.09
CA LEU A 122 -6.54 -20.20 11.79
C LEU A 122 -5.55 -20.03 10.64
N LYS A 123 -4.35 -19.53 10.94
CA LYS A 123 -3.28 -19.22 9.97
C LYS A 123 -2.34 -20.41 9.72
N GLY A 124 -2.50 -21.54 10.42
CA GLY A 124 -1.58 -22.68 10.32
C GLY A 124 -0.16 -22.37 10.80
N LEU A 125 0.01 -21.38 11.69
CA LEU A 125 1.32 -20.95 12.17
C LEU A 125 2.01 -22.10 12.91
N CYS A 126 3.19 -22.49 12.44
CA CYS A 126 4.06 -23.41 13.15
C CYS A 126 5.51 -23.21 12.69
N ALA A 127 6.44 -23.50 13.60
CA ALA A 127 7.84 -23.67 13.27
C ALA A 127 8.31 -25.06 13.70
N PHE A 128 9.24 -25.65 12.94
CA PHE A 128 9.72 -26.99 13.20
C PHE A 128 11.23 -27.05 12.99
N SER A 129 11.97 -27.53 14.00
CA SER A 129 13.40 -27.74 13.88
C SER A 129 13.68 -29.13 13.27
N PRO A 130 14.35 -29.21 12.11
CA PRO A 130 14.67 -30.47 11.46
C PRO A 130 15.79 -31.26 12.16
N SER A 131 16.50 -30.66 13.13
CA SER A 131 17.54 -31.34 13.92
C SER A 131 16.99 -32.52 14.72
N LEU A 132 17.68 -33.66 14.69
CA LEU A 132 17.29 -34.84 15.47
C LEU A 132 17.64 -34.72 16.97
N ASN A 133 18.63 -33.88 17.31
CA ASN A 133 19.07 -33.68 18.70
C ASN A 133 18.23 -32.63 19.43
N ALA A 134 17.61 -31.72 18.69
CA ALA A 134 16.83 -30.60 19.20
C ALA A 134 15.59 -30.42 18.31
N CYS A 135 14.80 -31.48 18.21
CA CYS A 135 13.63 -31.53 17.32
C CYS A 135 12.41 -30.90 18.03
N PHE A 136 12.33 -29.57 17.94
CA PHE A 136 11.25 -28.81 18.52
C PHE A 136 10.17 -28.46 17.51
N LEU A 137 8.93 -28.48 17.94
CA LEU A 137 7.77 -27.90 17.27
C LEU A 137 7.31 -26.69 18.07
N ALA A 138 7.11 -25.56 17.42
CA ALA A 138 6.54 -24.37 18.02
C ALA A 138 5.18 -24.07 17.38
N VAL A 139 4.15 -23.88 18.21
CA VAL A 139 2.78 -23.51 17.80
C VAL A 139 2.24 -22.41 18.71
N PRO A 140 1.25 -21.61 18.28
CA PRO A 140 0.62 -20.63 19.15
C PRO A 140 0.02 -21.27 20.40
N ALA A 141 0.22 -20.65 21.56
CA ALA A 141 -0.39 -21.05 22.84
C ALA A 141 -1.56 -20.14 23.23
N SER A 142 -1.74 -19.00 22.56
CA SER A 142 -2.84 -18.06 22.79
C SER A 142 -3.36 -17.46 21.48
N THR A 143 -4.66 -17.14 21.44
CA THR A 143 -5.30 -16.40 20.33
C THR A 143 -5.37 -14.90 20.57
N THR A 144 -5.10 -14.44 21.79
CA THR A 144 -5.22 -13.02 22.19
C THR A 144 -3.87 -12.38 22.50
N LYS A 145 -2.87 -13.19 22.86
CA LYS A 145 -1.49 -12.76 23.12
C LYS A 145 -0.53 -13.52 22.21
N GLY A 146 0.67 -12.97 22.05
CA GLY A 146 1.71 -13.60 21.25
C GLY A 146 2.49 -14.65 22.04
N SER A 147 1.81 -15.68 22.53
CA SER A 147 2.44 -16.78 23.28
C SER A 147 2.70 -17.99 22.39
N VAL A 148 3.85 -18.64 22.58
CA VAL A 148 4.30 -19.82 21.80
C VAL A 148 4.49 -21.01 22.73
N LEU A 149 3.85 -22.13 22.41
CA LEU A 149 4.16 -23.44 22.98
C LEU A 149 5.30 -24.08 22.20
N VAL A 150 6.39 -24.45 22.88
CA VAL A 150 7.49 -25.22 22.32
C VAL A 150 7.41 -26.65 22.84
N TYR A 151 7.35 -27.61 21.92
CA TYR A 151 7.12 -29.03 22.18
C TYR A 151 8.29 -29.87 21.67
N ASN A 152 8.81 -30.78 22.50
CA ASN A 152 9.84 -31.72 22.07
C ASN A 152 9.17 -32.89 21.33
N VAL A 153 9.37 -32.97 20.02
CA VAL A 153 8.71 -33.94 19.14
C VAL A 153 9.38 -35.32 19.21
N MET A 154 10.59 -35.41 19.75
CA MET A 154 11.28 -36.69 19.94
C MET A 154 10.89 -37.33 21.27
N GLU A 155 10.85 -36.53 22.34
CA GLU A 155 10.53 -36.97 23.71
C GLU A 155 9.02 -36.95 24.02
N LEU A 156 8.21 -36.33 23.17
CA LEU A 156 6.75 -36.25 23.27
C LEU A 156 6.30 -35.61 24.59
N HIS A 157 6.84 -34.43 24.88
CA HIS A 157 6.34 -33.57 25.96
C HIS A 157 6.52 -32.09 25.64
N SER A 158 5.75 -31.25 26.33
CA SER A 158 5.93 -29.79 26.32
C SER A 158 7.31 -29.45 26.89
N HIS A 159 8.05 -28.57 26.21
CA HIS A 159 9.36 -28.10 26.66
C HIS A 159 9.22 -26.79 27.45
N CYS A 160 8.59 -25.79 26.85
CA CYS A 160 8.33 -24.49 27.48
C CYS A 160 7.20 -23.73 26.78
N GLU A 161 6.68 -22.70 27.43
CA GLU A 161 5.80 -21.69 26.83
C GLU A 161 6.48 -20.33 26.92
N ILE A 162 6.45 -19.55 25.83
CA ILE A 162 7.13 -18.26 25.70
C ILE A 162 6.08 -17.18 25.43
N ASP A 163 5.86 -16.30 26.40
CA ASP A 163 5.07 -15.07 26.24
C ASP A 163 5.85 -14.03 25.44
N ALA A 164 5.86 -14.18 24.11
CA ALA A 164 6.71 -13.40 23.24
C ALA A 164 6.18 -12.00 22.96
N HIS A 165 4.87 -11.79 22.82
CA HIS A 165 4.27 -10.48 22.49
C HIS A 165 2.92 -10.25 23.18
N GLN A 166 2.51 -8.98 23.28
CA GLN A 166 1.19 -8.61 23.82
C GLN A 166 0.04 -8.82 22.82
N ALA A 167 0.35 -8.82 21.52
CA ALA A 167 -0.59 -9.08 20.43
C ALA A 167 -0.37 -10.48 19.83
N PRO A 168 -1.39 -11.10 19.18
CA PRO A 168 -1.29 -12.44 18.59
C PRO A 168 -0.11 -12.58 17.62
N LEU A 169 0.36 -13.81 17.44
CA LEU A 169 1.50 -14.11 16.57
C LEU A 169 1.12 -13.98 15.09
N ALA A 170 2.02 -13.41 14.30
CA ALA A 170 1.96 -13.40 12.84
C ALA A 170 3.01 -14.32 12.19
N ALA A 171 4.18 -14.46 12.82
CA ALA A 171 5.26 -15.32 12.31
C ALA A 171 6.04 -15.97 13.45
N ILE A 172 6.45 -17.22 13.23
CA ILE A 172 7.27 -18.03 14.14
C ILE A 172 8.27 -18.79 13.29
N VAL A 173 9.55 -18.80 13.65
CA VAL A 173 10.57 -19.66 13.02
C VAL A 173 11.54 -20.20 14.06
N LEU A 174 11.97 -21.45 13.89
CA LEU A 174 13.02 -22.09 14.67
C LEU A 174 14.29 -22.15 13.84
N SER A 175 15.44 -21.96 14.46
CA SER A 175 16.73 -22.25 13.82
C SER A 175 16.84 -23.75 13.50
N SER A 176 17.58 -24.09 12.44
CA SER A 176 17.66 -25.48 11.97
C SER A 176 18.26 -26.44 13.00
N ASN A 177 19.12 -25.92 13.88
CA ASN A 177 19.72 -26.63 15.02
C ASN A 177 18.85 -26.64 16.29
N GLY A 178 17.71 -25.93 16.30
CA GLY A 178 16.78 -25.86 17.43
C GLY A 178 17.23 -24.97 18.59
N MET A 179 18.29 -24.17 18.41
CA MET A 179 18.85 -23.29 19.43
C MET A 179 18.00 -22.05 19.68
N TYR A 180 17.52 -21.40 18.61
CA TYR A 180 16.79 -20.14 18.68
C TYR A 180 15.39 -20.26 18.13
N ILE A 181 14.47 -19.48 18.69
CA ILE A 181 13.16 -19.21 18.14
C ILE A 181 12.99 -17.72 17.92
N ALA A 182 12.59 -17.32 16.71
CA ALA A 182 12.24 -15.94 16.38
C ALA A 182 10.72 -15.82 16.19
N THR A 183 10.16 -14.72 16.70
CA THR A 183 8.72 -14.46 16.70
C THR A 183 8.42 -13.02 16.32
N ALA A 184 7.30 -12.82 15.64
CA ALA A 184 6.72 -11.50 15.41
C ALA A 184 5.21 -11.56 15.67
N SER A 185 4.66 -10.50 16.26
CA SER A 185 3.21 -10.34 16.41
C SER A 185 2.56 -9.76 15.15
N GLU A 186 1.24 -9.70 15.14
CA GLU A 186 0.44 -9.02 14.11
C GLU A 186 0.78 -7.53 13.96
N GLN A 187 1.36 -6.91 15.01
CA GLN A 187 1.91 -5.57 14.91
C GLN A 187 3.18 -5.55 14.03
N GLY A 188 4.02 -6.57 14.08
CA GLY A 188 5.20 -6.69 13.20
C GLY A 188 6.26 -5.58 13.32
N THR A 189 6.17 -4.70 14.33
CA THR A 189 7.15 -3.64 14.61
C THR A 189 8.42 -4.18 15.27
N ILE A 190 8.29 -5.26 16.05
CA ILE A 190 9.36 -5.86 16.84
C ILE A 190 9.44 -7.34 16.52
N ILE A 191 10.66 -7.81 16.26
CA ILE A 191 11.00 -9.23 16.13
C ILE A 191 11.81 -9.61 17.37
N ARG A 192 11.34 -10.63 18.11
CA ARG A 192 12.00 -11.12 19.32
C ARG A 192 12.60 -12.49 19.07
N VAL A 193 13.82 -12.70 19.56
CA VAL A 193 14.55 -13.98 19.47
C VAL A 193 14.81 -14.49 20.87
N PHE A 194 14.51 -15.76 21.10
CA PHE A 194 14.64 -16.45 22.38
C PHE A 194 15.53 -17.68 22.24
N LEU A 195 16.26 -18.00 23.30
CA LEU A 195 16.97 -19.27 23.42
C LEU A 195 15.97 -20.34 23.85
N VAL A 196 15.84 -21.41 23.07
CA VAL A 196 14.80 -22.42 23.28
C VAL A 196 15.01 -23.16 24.61
N SER A 197 16.25 -23.52 24.94
CA SER A 197 16.59 -24.32 26.13
C SER A 197 16.26 -23.65 27.46
N GLU A 198 16.26 -22.32 27.50
CA GLU A 198 16.06 -21.54 28.72
C GLU A 198 14.75 -20.72 28.72
N ALA A 199 14.05 -20.66 27.59
CA ALA A 199 12.93 -19.74 27.36
C ALA A 199 13.28 -18.26 27.64
N THR A 200 14.55 -17.88 27.52
CA THR A 200 15.04 -16.52 27.80
C THR A 200 15.11 -15.69 26.52
N LYS A 201 14.69 -14.42 26.61
CA LYS A 201 14.81 -13.44 25.51
C LYS A 201 16.29 -13.15 25.28
N SER A 202 16.79 -13.48 24.09
CA SER A 202 18.18 -13.22 23.69
C SER A 202 18.31 -11.90 22.93
N TYR A 203 17.37 -11.59 22.02
CA TYR A 203 17.42 -10.38 21.21
C TYR A 203 16.03 -9.78 20.97
N SER A 204 16.00 -8.47 20.74
CA SER A 204 14.80 -7.73 20.33
C SER A 204 15.17 -6.71 19.27
N PHE A 205 14.72 -6.95 18.03
CA PHE A 205 14.99 -6.09 16.90
C PHE A 205 13.77 -5.25 16.56
N ARG A 206 13.98 -3.95 16.37
CA ARG A 206 12.96 -3.07 15.80
C ARG A 206 13.03 -3.18 14.28
N ARG A 207 12.00 -3.76 13.66
CA ARG A 207 11.88 -3.85 12.20
C ARG A 207 11.67 -2.47 11.57
N GLY A 208 10.85 -1.65 12.21
CA GLY A 208 10.50 -0.30 11.79
C GLY A 208 9.68 0.42 12.87
N THR A 209 9.33 1.68 12.63
CA THR A 209 8.44 2.46 13.51
C THR A 209 6.98 2.08 13.33
N TYR A 210 6.57 1.74 12.11
CA TYR A 210 5.18 1.41 11.75
C TYR A 210 4.91 -0.10 11.71
N PRO A 211 3.69 -0.53 12.10
CA PRO A 211 3.26 -1.91 11.95
C PRO A 211 3.39 -2.40 10.50
N SER A 212 3.84 -3.63 10.31
CA SER A 212 3.84 -4.28 8.99
C SER A 212 3.82 -5.79 9.18
N THR A 213 2.89 -6.47 8.52
CA THR A 213 2.74 -7.92 8.64
C THR A 213 4.04 -8.60 8.20
N ILE A 214 4.68 -9.33 9.10
CA ILE A 214 5.84 -10.15 8.75
C ILE A 214 5.35 -11.35 7.94
N PHE A 215 5.80 -11.46 6.69
CA PHE A 215 5.43 -12.56 5.80
C PHE A 215 6.30 -13.80 6.01
N SER A 216 7.60 -13.61 6.24
CA SER A 216 8.51 -14.72 6.52
C SER A 216 9.66 -14.30 7.42
N LEU A 217 10.14 -15.26 8.20
CA LEU A 217 11.36 -15.17 9.01
C LEU A 217 12.25 -16.37 8.65
N SER A 218 13.56 -16.17 8.54
CA SER A 218 14.50 -17.27 8.30
C SER A 218 15.84 -17.03 8.98
N PHE A 219 16.33 -18.05 9.68
CA PHE A 219 17.71 -18.08 10.18
C PHE A 219 18.68 -18.54 9.08
N GLY A 220 19.90 -18.01 9.10
CA GLY A 220 21.04 -18.51 8.35
C GLY A 220 21.67 -19.72 9.01
N GLN A 221 22.03 -20.71 8.19
CA GLN A 221 22.80 -21.86 8.66
C GLN A 221 24.29 -21.48 8.69
N SER A 222 24.86 -21.30 9.88
CA SER A 222 26.32 -21.23 10.02
C SER A 222 26.79 -22.09 11.18
N MET A 223 27.64 -23.07 10.90
CA MET A 223 28.31 -23.86 11.95
C MET A 223 29.62 -23.19 12.43
N GLN A 224 30.02 -22.05 11.84
CA GLN A 224 31.34 -21.43 12.05
C GLN A 224 31.30 -19.91 12.28
N PHE A 225 30.15 -19.24 12.12
CA PHE A 225 30.03 -17.77 12.11
C PHE A 225 28.77 -17.29 12.83
N GLN A 226 28.62 -15.95 12.96
CA GLN A 226 27.45 -15.30 13.56
C GLN A 226 26.15 -15.74 12.87
N ASP A 227 25.11 -16.00 13.67
CA ASP A 227 23.79 -16.32 13.13
C ASP A 227 23.15 -15.07 12.55
N ILE A 228 22.55 -15.19 11.36
CA ILE A 228 21.83 -14.10 10.70
C ILE A 228 20.34 -14.45 10.73
N LEU A 229 19.51 -13.47 11.02
CA LEU A 229 18.06 -13.58 10.89
C LEU A 229 17.60 -12.64 9.78
N VAL A 230 16.78 -13.13 8.85
CA VAL A 230 16.11 -12.29 7.86
C VAL A 230 14.62 -12.25 8.06
N ALA A 231 14.00 -11.12 7.71
CA ALA A 231 12.57 -10.93 7.76
C ALA A 231 12.05 -10.25 6.49
N THR A 232 10.98 -10.78 5.91
CA THR A 232 10.20 -10.10 4.88
C THR A 232 8.89 -9.58 5.46
N SER A 233 8.40 -8.47 4.94
CA SER A 233 7.17 -7.86 5.43
C SER A 233 6.25 -7.35 4.32
N SER A 234 5.01 -7.01 4.69
CA SER A 234 3.99 -6.45 3.80
C SER A 234 4.43 -5.16 3.12
N SER A 235 5.32 -4.38 3.75
CA SER A 235 5.89 -3.17 3.17
C SER A 235 6.93 -3.42 2.05
N GLY A 236 7.07 -4.65 1.54
CA GLY A 236 8.02 -4.97 0.45
C GLY A 236 9.50 -4.94 0.87
N SER A 237 9.79 -4.89 2.17
CA SER A 237 11.15 -4.78 2.70
C SER A 237 11.73 -6.13 3.12
N LEU A 238 13.03 -6.28 2.92
CA LEU A 238 13.86 -7.36 3.42
C LEU A 238 14.79 -6.82 4.50
N HIS A 239 14.62 -7.30 5.73
CA HIS A 239 15.49 -6.95 6.86
C HIS A 239 16.47 -8.07 7.12
N VAL A 240 17.70 -7.72 7.47
CA VAL A 240 18.79 -8.62 7.84
C VAL A 240 19.34 -8.19 9.19
N PHE A 241 19.30 -9.08 10.17
CA PHE A 241 19.73 -8.86 11.54
C PHE A 241 20.91 -9.78 11.86
N SER A 242 21.99 -9.23 12.43
CA SER A 242 23.11 -10.03 12.92
C SER A 242 22.95 -10.38 14.40
N LEU A 243 23.20 -11.66 14.75
CA LEU A 243 23.21 -12.15 16.12
C LEU A 243 24.69 -12.31 16.56
N GLY A 244 25.24 -11.34 17.31
CA GLY A 244 26.63 -11.50 17.81
C GLY A 244 27.44 -10.30 18.33
N PHE A 245 26.95 -9.05 18.34
CA PHE A 245 27.80 -7.89 18.70
C PHE A 245 27.95 -7.58 20.22
N ALA A 246 27.38 -8.39 21.10
CA ALA A 246 27.29 -8.08 22.54
C ALA A 246 28.46 -8.58 23.41
N ILE A 247 29.66 -8.83 22.86
CA ILE A 247 30.83 -9.28 23.67
C ILE A 247 31.89 -8.17 23.90
N ASN A 248 31.92 -7.09 23.11
CA ASN A 248 33.00 -6.09 23.25
C ASN A 248 32.66 -4.77 23.96
N GLN A 249 31.42 -4.54 24.42
CA GLN A 249 31.09 -3.32 25.19
C GLN A 249 31.23 -3.44 26.72
N ARG A 250 31.60 -4.62 27.27
CA ARG A 250 31.87 -4.78 28.71
C ARG A 250 33.27 -4.34 29.16
N ARG A 251 34.06 -3.67 28.30
CA ARG A 251 35.35 -3.07 28.67
C ARG A 251 35.47 -1.62 28.15
N GLY A 252 34.80 -0.68 28.82
CA GLY A 252 35.03 0.75 28.54
C GLY A 252 34.09 1.70 29.27
N GLY A 253 34.46 2.11 30.48
CA GLY A 253 34.18 3.45 31.01
C GLY A 253 32.76 3.79 31.47
N ARG A 254 32.49 3.59 32.77
CA ARG A 254 31.49 4.37 33.53
C ARG A 254 31.79 5.87 33.42
N THR A 255 30.82 6.68 32.99
CA THR A 255 30.64 8.04 33.52
C THR A 255 29.15 8.33 33.69
N SER A 256 28.82 8.81 34.89
CA SER A 256 27.48 9.06 35.42
C SER A 256 26.95 10.43 35.00
N SER A 257 25.69 10.51 34.53
CA SER A 257 24.91 11.75 34.59
C SER A 257 23.67 11.55 35.46
N ILE A 258 23.51 12.49 36.40
CA ILE A 258 22.59 12.48 37.53
C ILE A 258 21.31 13.19 37.10
N LEU A 259 20.37 12.47 36.46
CA LEU A 259 19.01 13.00 36.19
C LEU A 259 17.92 11.92 36.00
N GLY A 260 18.20 10.67 36.38
CA GLY A 260 17.28 9.54 36.16
C GLY A 260 16.33 9.19 37.31
N SER A 261 16.10 10.07 38.28
CA SER A 261 15.46 9.66 39.55
C SER A 261 14.08 10.25 39.82
N ILE A 262 13.22 10.48 38.81
CA ILE A 262 11.77 10.67 38.97
C ILE A 262 11.02 10.25 37.68
N LEU A 263 10.97 8.97 37.31
CA LEU A 263 10.00 8.44 36.33
C LEU A 263 9.64 6.98 36.66
N PRO A 264 8.39 6.52 36.44
CA PRO A 264 7.95 5.15 36.77
C PRO A 264 8.59 4.10 35.86
N GLU A 265 8.67 2.86 36.36
CA GLU A 265 9.36 1.68 35.83
C GLU A 265 8.93 1.17 34.42
N SER A 266 8.07 1.88 33.68
CA SER A 266 7.51 1.41 32.40
C SER A 266 8.22 1.94 31.14
N VAL A 267 9.42 2.53 31.25
CA VAL A 267 10.11 3.17 30.11
C VAL A 267 11.58 2.75 29.95
N ASN A 268 11.92 1.51 30.30
CA ASN A 268 13.25 0.96 30.00
C ASN A 268 13.16 -0.42 29.33
N GLU A 269 12.69 -0.47 28.08
CA GLU A 269 13.22 -1.44 27.11
C GLU A 269 14.20 -0.69 26.20
N VAL A 270 15.40 -0.43 26.74
CA VAL A 270 16.54 0.09 25.98
C VAL A 270 16.86 -0.92 24.87
N LEU A 271 16.63 -0.49 23.63
CA LEU A 271 16.94 -1.25 22.43
C LEU A 271 18.48 -1.34 22.31
N ASP A 272 19.02 -2.55 22.42
CA ASP A 272 20.42 -2.77 22.06
C ASP A 272 20.58 -2.47 20.57
N PRO A 273 21.56 -1.65 20.15
CA PRO A 273 21.82 -1.35 18.76
C PRO A 273 22.39 -2.59 18.08
N ALA A 274 21.51 -3.48 17.65
CA ALA A 274 21.87 -4.55 16.76
C ALA A 274 22.07 -3.99 15.36
N ASP A 275 23.14 -4.41 14.68
CA ASP A 275 23.35 -4.16 13.27
C ASP A 275 22.15 -4.70 12.48
N HIS A 276 21.32 -3.77 12.04
CA HIS A 276 20.09 -3.98 11.30
C HIS A 276 20.26 -3.38 9.93
N HIS A 277 20.25 -4.22 8.91
CA HIS A 277 20.26 -3.79 7.53
C HIS A 277 18.88 -3.94 6.93
N VAL A 278 18.45 -2.95 6.16
CA VAL A 278 17.14 -2.94 5.52
C VAL A 278 17.31 -2.68 4.04
N LEU A 279 16.79 -3.59 3.23
CA LEU A 279 16.53 -3.37 1.83
C LEU A 279 15.06 -3.04 1.66
N HIS A 280 14.76 -1.76 1.48
CA HIS A 280 13.45 -1.30 1.08
C HIS A 280 13.20 -1.69 -0.39
N ASN A 281 11.93 -1.98 -0.74
CA ASN A 281 11.52 -2.35 -2.10
C ASN A 281 12.28 -3.56 -2.67
N ALA A 282 12.58 -4.54 -1.82
CA ALA A 282 13.13 -5.81 -2.27
C ALA A 282 12.16 -6.49 -3.26
N PHE A 283 10.87 -6.48 -2.94
CA PHE A 283 9.81 -7.03 -3.77
C PHE A 283 8.55 -6.14 -3.65
N PRO A 284 7.57 -6.26 -4.57
CA PRO A 284 6.37 -5.44 -4.53
C PRO A 284 5.66 -5.51 -3.17
N ALA A 285 5.29 -4.36 -2.62
CA ALA A 285 4.54 -4.27 -1.37
C ALA A 285 3.17 -4.99 -1.50
N GLY A 286 2.66 -5.52 -0.40
CA GLY A 286 1.46 -6.34 -0.34
C GLY A 286 1.61 -7.75 -0.91
N VAL A 287 2.61 -8.01 -1.75
CA VAL A 287 2.84 -9.35 -2.30
C VAL A 287 3.51 -10.24 -1.27
N LYS A 288 2.79 -11.27 -0.83
CA LYS A 288 3.32 -12.29 0.09
C LYS A 288 4.64 -12.83 -0.45
N SER A 289 5.63 -12.92 0.43
CA SER A 289 6.98 -13.36 0.09
C SER A 289 7.53 -14.33 1.12
N SER A 290 8.35 -15.26 0.65
CA SER A 290 9.11 -16.19 1.47
C SER A 290 10.59 -15.95 1.23
N ALA A 291 11.35 -15.70 2.29
CA ALA A 291 12.80 -15.52 2.22
C ALA A 291 13.54 -16.65 2.92
N VAL A 292 14.73 -16.96 2.43
CA VAL A 292 15.66 -17.89 3.05
C VAL A 292 17.09 -17.39 2.96
N VAL A 293 17.86 -17.56 4.03
CA VAL A 293 19.32 -17.37 4.00
C VAL A 293 19.95 -18.66 3.49
N ARG A 294 20.56 -18.62 2.30
CA ARG A 294 21.16 -19.79 1.66
C ARG A 294 22.55 -20.11 2.19
N LYS A 295 23.41 -19.11 2.30
CA LYS A 295 24.82 -19.30 2.65
C LYS A 295 25.41 -18.06 3.29
N VAL A 296 26.34 -18.25 4.23
CA VAL A 296 27.16 -17.20 4.83
C VAL A 296 28.64 -17.59 4.65
N ASP A 297 29.41 -16.75 3.97
CA ASP A 297 30.81 -16.98 3.60
C ASP A 297 31.75 -15.90 4.18
N ASN A 298 33.03 -16.24 4.39
CA ASN A 298 34.09 -15.28 4.74
C ASN A 298 34.77 -14.75 3.46
N VAL A 299 34.99 -13.43 3.39
CA VAL A 299 35.77 -12.78 2.33
C VAL A 299 37.12 -12.40 2.93
N SER A 300 38.12 -13.27 2.79
CA SER A 300 39.49 -12.94 3.16
C SER A 300 40.06 -11.88 2.21
N ALA A 301 40.32 -10.67 2.72
CA ALA A 301 41.10 -9.67 2.00
C ALA A 301 42.58 -10.04 2.01
N SER A 302 43.25 -9.85 0.89
CA SER A 302 44.71 -9.87 0.76
C SER A 302 45.36 -8.99 1.84
N SER A 303 46.14 -9.62 2.72
CA SER A 303 47.24 -9.13 3.59
C SER A 303 47.36 -7.65 4.05
N SER A 304 46.32 -6.82 4.11
CA SER A 304 46.46 -5.45 4.65
C SER A 304 45.23 -4.80 5.31
N SER A 305 44.14 -5.52 5.60
CA SER A 305 43.02 -4.97 6.38
C SER A 305 42.64 -5.81 7.60
N GLU A 306 42.63 -5.21 8.78
CA GLU A 306 42.31 -5.81 10.09
C GLU A 306 40.81 -6.15 10.33
N PHE A 307 39.96 -6.15 9.30
CA PHE A 307 38.51 -6.37 9.47
C PHE A 307 37.99 -7.60 8.69
N LEU A 308 37.27 -8.49 9.40
CA LEU A 308 36.62 -9.69 8.84
C LEU A 308 35.39 -9.28 8.02
N ALA A 309 35.33 -9.62 6.74
CA ALA A 309 34.18 -9.35 5.85
C ALA A 309 33.35 -10.62 5.63
N TYR A 310 32.04 -10.56 5.84
CA TYR A 310 31.14 -11.69 5.56
C TYR A 310 30.26 -11.43 4.34
N ARG A 311 29.86 -12.49 3.64
CA ARG A 311 28.87 -12.45 2.56
C ARG A 311 27.71 -13.38 2.85
N ALA A 312 26.49 -12.84 2.92
CA ALA A 312 25.26 -13.62 3.08
C ALA A 312 24.44 -13.62 1.79
N SER A 313 24.14 -14.81 1.25
CA SER A 313 23.21 -14.99 0.11
C SER A 313 21.80 -15.25 0.64
N VAL A 314 20.86 -14.40 0.27
CA VAL A 314 19.44 -14.47 0.64
C VAL A 314 18.61 -14.63 -0.61
N SER A 315 17.67 -15.57 -0.61
CA SER A 315 16.70 -15.71 -1.70
C SER A 315 15.32 -15.36 -1.24
N VAL A 316 14.58 -14.69 -2.10
CA VAL A 316 13.19 -14.32 -1.89
C VAL A 316 12.36 -14.84 -3.06
N ILE A 317 11.27 -15.53 -2.74
CA ILE A 317 10.23 -15.87 -3.70
C ILE A 317 8.98 -15.10 -3.36
N THR A 318 8.33 -14.52 -4.37
CA THR A 318 7.08 -13.80 -4.24
C THR A 318 5.92 -14.58 -4.84
N TYR A 319 4.72 -14.43 -4.27
CA TYR A 319 3.51 -15.13 -4.73
C TYR A 319 2.99 -14.63 -6.09
N ASN A 320 3.54 -13.55 -6.64
CA ASN A 320 3.32 -13.16 -8.05
C ASN A 320 4.34 -13.78 -9.01
N GLY A 321 5.16 -14.74 -8.56
CA GLY A 321 5.99 -15.58 -9.42
C GLY A 321 7.37 -15.01 -9.75
N TYR A 322 7.99 -14.26 -8.83
CA TYR A 322 9.37 -13.78 -8.98
C TYR A 322 10.29 -14.43 -7.95
N PHE A 323 11.51 -14.76 -8.38
CA PHE A 323 12.60 -15.27 -7.56
C PHE A 323 13.72 -14.26 -7.65
N VAL A 324 14.18 -13.78 -6.51
CA VAL A 324 15.26 -12.80 -6.45
C VAL A 324 16.31 -13.30 -5.46
N GLU A 325 17.57 -13.18 -5.84
CA GLU A 325 18.71 -13.45 -4.98
C GLU A 325 19.41 -12.14 -4.62
N TYR A 326 19.67 -11.95 -3.34
CA TYR A 326 20.43 -10.83 -2.78
C TYR A 326 21.72 -11.36 -2.15
N ILE A 327 22.82 -10.64 -2.36
CA ILE A 327 24.10 -10.94 -1.73
C ILE A 327 24.46 -9.75 -0.85
N PHE A 328 24.47 -9.94 0.46
CA PHE A 328 24.81 -8.94 1.45
C PHE A 328 26.28 -9.08 1.82
N SER A 329 27.10 -8.05 1.56
CA SER A 329 28.45 -7.96 2.13
C SER A 329 28.38 -7.22 3.46
N ILE A 330 28.60 -7.92 4.55
CA ILE A 330 28.63 -7.38 5.91
C ILE A 330 30.06 -6.92 6.14
N ASN A 331 30.36 -5.72 5.61
CA ASN A 331 31.53 -4.86 5.89
C ASN A 331 31.42 -3.53 5.11
N ASN A 332 31.03 -2.43 5.78
CA ASN A 332 30.99 -1.05 5.26
C ASN A 332 30.45 -0.83 3.82
N CYS A 333 29.17 -0.45 3.74
CA CYS A 333 28.58 0.59 2.87
C CYS A 333 28.64 0.52 1.32
N TRP A 334 28.83 -0.62 0.66
CA TRP A 334 28.75 -0.67 -0.82
C TRP A 334 28.06 -1.94 -1.34
N TRP A 335 27.32 -1.82 -2.46
CA TRP A 335 26.40 -2.82 -3.00
C TRP A 335 26.82 -3.32 -4.38
N ASP A 336 26.75 -4.64 -4.60
CA ASP A 336 26.67 -5.25 -5.92
C ASP A 336 25.34 -6.03 -6.03
N VAL A 337 24.49 -5.63 -6.97
CA VAL A 337 23.20 -6.29 -7.24
C VAL A 337 23.34 -7.17 -8.47
N ASN A 338 23.23 -8.49 -8.29
CA ASN A 338 23.08 -9.45 -9.38
C ASN A 338 21.65 -10.02 -9.32
N ALA A 339 20.74 -9.47 -10.13
CA ALA A 339 19.37 -9.99 -10.24
C ALA A 339 19.27 -10.93 -11.46
N TYR A 340 18.70 -12.13 -11.27
CA TYR A 340 18.36 -13.04 -12.39
C TYR A 340 16.97 -13.68 -12.23
N SER A 341 16.19 -13.54 -13.31
CA SER A 341 15.10 -14.41 -13.84
C SER A 341 13.71 -14.45 -13.16
N LYS A 342 12.69 -14.63 -14.01
CA LYS A 342 11.27 -14.83 -13.70
C LYS A 342 11.03 -16.31 -13.39
N ILE A 343 10.38 -16.65 -12.27
CA ILE A 343 10.09 -18.06 -11.88
C ILE A 343 9.23 -18.75 -12.93
N VAL A 344 8.35 -18.00 -13.60
CA VAL A 344 7.41 -18.56 -14.58
C VAL A 344 8.14 -19.27 -15.73
N ASP A 345 9.36 -18.88 -16.07
CA ASP A 345 10.17 -19.57 -17.09
C ASP A 345 10.98 -20.75 -16.53
N TRP A 346 11.26 -20.77 -15.22
CA TRP A 346 12.02 -21.84 -14.53
C TRP A 346 11.13 -22.99 -14.03
N CYS A 347 9.97 -22.69 -13.43
CA CYS A 347 9.03 -23.71 -12.93
C CYS A 347 8.41 -24.55 -14.07
N VAL A 348 8.29 -23.98 -15.27
CA VAL A 348 7.86 -24.71 -16.46
C VAL A 348 8.93 -25.71 -16.94
N CYS A 349 10.20 -25.57 -16.55
CA CYS A 349 11.27 -26.46 -17.01
C CYS A 349 11.55 -27.64 -16.07
N THR A 350 11.41 -27.50 -14.75
CA THR A 350 11.81 -28.58 -13.81
C THR A 350 10.64 -29.48 -13.40
N ILE A 351 9.43 -28.94 -13.28
CA ILE A 351 8.25 -29.70 -12.84
C ILE A 351 7.47 -30.25 -14.04
N ALA A 352 7.49 -29.60 -15.22
CA ALA A 352 6.73 -30.10 -16.36
C ALA A 352 7.20 -31.46 -16.88
N ASP A 353 8.50 -31.80 -16.77
CA ASP A 353 8.98 -33.11 -17.21
C ASP A 353 8.68 -34.25 -16.21
N GLU A 354 8.55 -33.96 -14.91
CA GLU A 354 8.07 -34.93 -13.92
C GLU A 354 6.53 -35.00 -13.82
N LEU A 355 5.81 -33.88 -14.00
CA LEU A 355 4.34 -33.86 -14.07
C LEU A 355 3.79 -34.48 -15.36
N LYS A 356 4.51 -34.38 -16.49
CA LYS A 356 4.17 -35.14 -17.71
C LYS A 356 4.22 -36.66 -17.48
N ARG A 357 5.10 -37.16 -16.61
CA ARG A 357 5.12 -38.57 -16.17
C ARG A 357 3.92 -38.90 -15.28
N LEU A 358 3.48 -37.97 -14.42
CA LEU A 358 2.24 -38.09 -13.61
C LEU A 358 0.99 -38.24 -14.50
N MET A 359 0.91 -37.50 -15.62
CA MET A 359 -0.19 -37.64 -16.59
C MET A 359 -0.19 -39.00 -17.30
N TRP A 360 0.99 -39.51 -17.71
CA TRP A 360 1.08 -40.82 -18.38
C TRP A 360 0.64 -42.00 -17.49
N LEU A 361 0.83 -41.90 -16.16
CA LEU A 361 0.44 -42.96 -15.22
C LEU A 361 -0.99 -42.82 -14.69
N LEU A 362 -1.54 -41.61 -14.60
CA LEU A 362 -2.94 -41.38 -14.19
C LEU A 362 -3.95 -41.71 -15.31
N GLU A 363 -3.60 -41.49 -16.58
CA GLU A 363 -4.44 -41.93 -17.71
C GLU A 363 -4.55 -43.47 -17.79
N ILE A 364 -3.51 -44.22 -17.40
CA ILE A 364 -3.54 -45.70 -17.41
C ILE A 364 -4.47 -46.28 -16.31
N ASN A 365 -4.68 -45.58 -15.20
CA ASN A 365 -5.60 -46.03 -14.13
C ASN A 365 -7.05 -45.60 -14.33
N LEU A 366 -7.32 -44.57 -15.15
CA LEU A 366 -8.69 -44.16 -15.50
C LEU A 366 -9.27 -44.95 -16.69
N VAL A 367 -8.42 -45.47 -17.58
CA VAL A 367 -8.87 -46.31 -18.72
C VAL A 367 -9.25 -47.74 -18.31
N ASN A 368 -8.89 -48.20 -17.10
CA ASN A 368 -9.18 -49.56 -16.63
C ASN A 368 -10.44 -49.72 -15.76
N GLN A 369 -11.29 -48.69 -15.64
CA GLN A 369 -12.47 -48.72 -14.75
C GLN A 369 -13.73 -48.05 -15.32
N VAL A 370 -14.05 -48.18 -16.62
CA VAL A 370 -15.43 -47.92 -17.10
C VAL A 370 -15.79 -48.82 -18.30
N GLU A 371 -16.10 -50.08 -18.04
CA GLU A 371 -17.08 -50.80 -18.86
C GLU A 371 -18.40 -50.79 -18.11
N ASN A 372 -19.35 -49.95 -18.52
CA ASN A 372 -20.76 -50.34 -18.58
C ASN A 372 -21.61 -49.32 -19.35
N LYS A 373 -22.25 -49.82 -20.40
CA LYS A 373 -23.24 -49.13 -21.24
C LYS A 373 -24.48 -48.85 -20.40
N HIS A 374 -24.91 -47.58 -20.28
CA HIS A 374 -26.30 -47.09 -20.13
C HIS A 374 -26.31 -45.63 -19.63
N PHE A 375 -25.88 -44.65 -20.47
CA PHE A 375 -25.91 -43.23 -20.08
C PHE A 375 -26.36 -42.28 -21.21
N GLY A 376 -27.19 -42.77 -22.14
CA GLY A 376 -27.67 -41.98 -23.29
C GLY A 376 -29.01 -41.28 -23.09
N VAL A 377 -29.80 -41.66 -22.08
CA VAL A 377 -31.22 -41.23 -21.97
C VAL A 377 -31.43 -40.15 -20.89
N ALA A 378 -30.53 -40.05 -19.89
CA ALA A 378 -30.66 -39.07 -18.80
C ALA A 378 -30.25 -37.64 -19.19
N LEU A 379 -29.33 -37.48 -20.15
CA LEU A 379 -28.82 -36.18 -20.59
C LEU A 379 -29.84 -35.37 -21.42
N ALA A 380 -30.78 -36.04 -22.09
CA ALA A 380 -31.80 -35.36 -22.90
C ALA A 380 -32.89 -34.71 -22.04
N VAL A 381 -33.20 -35.27 -20.85
CA VAL A 381 -34.27 -34.78 -19.96
C VAL A 381 -33.80 -33.60 -19.10
N LEU A 382 -32.52 -33.57 -18.71
CA LEU A 382 -31.95 -32.44 -17.96
C LEU A 382 -31.86 -31.16 -18.81
N TYR A 383 -31.61 -31.29 -20.11
CA TYR A 383 -31.49 -30.14 -21.01
C TYR A 383 -32.83 -29.42 -21.24
N SER A 384 -33.95 -30.15 -21.13
CA SER A 384 -35.30 -29.59 -21.30
C SER A 384 -35.80 -28.82 -20.05
N LEU A 385 -35.34 -29.18 -18.85
CA LEU A 385 -35.77 -28.58 -17.59
C LEU A 385 -35.05 -27.26 -17.28
N ILE A 386 -33.83 -27.07 -17.79
CA ILE A 386 -33.03 -25.86 -17.57
C ILE A 386 -33.57 -24.66 -18.37
N LEU A 387 -34.20 -24.90 -19.54
CA LEU A 387 -34.79 -23.84 -20.37
C LEU A 387 -36.09 -23.25 -19.82
N ALA A 388 -36.75 -23.90 -18.86
CA ALA A 388 -37.99 -23.41 -18.26
C ALA A 388 -37.78 -22.43 -17.07
N SER A 389 -36.54 -22.19 -16.64
CA SER A 389 -36.24 -21.45 -15.40
C SER A 389 -35.80 -19.98 -15.61
N ILE A 390 -35.81 -19.46 -16.85
CA ILE A 390 -35.25 -18.12 -17.17
C ILE A 390 -36.34 -17.01 -17.27
N ALA A 391 -37.57 -17.25 -16.83
CA ALA A 391 -38.66 -16.27 -16.98
C ALA A 391 -39.23 -15.77 -15.63
N VAL A 392 -38.40 -15.20 -14.74
CA VAL A 392 -38.84 -14.21 -13.74
C VAL A 392 -37.67 -13.25 -13.45
N ALA A 393 -37.61 -12.13 -14.17
CA ALA A 393 -36.72 -11.02 -13.84
C ALA A 393 -37.42 -10.12 -12.81
N GLY A 394 -36.92 -10.09 -11.57
CA GLY A 394 -37.26 -9.08 -10.58
C GLY A 394 -36.57 -7.74 -10.92
N THR A 395 -37.30 -6.65 -10.72
CA THR A 395 -36.81 -5.27 -10.86
C THR A 395 -35.64 -4.99 -9.91
N PRO A 396 -34.52 -4.40 -10.35
CA PRO A 396 -33.42 -4.05 -9.45
C PRO A 396 -33.78 -2.78 -8.65
N THR A 397 -33.88 -2.93 -7.34
CA THR A 397 -33.85 -1.78 -6.42
C THR A 397 -32.42 -1.25 -6.38
N SER A 398 -32.23 0.02 -6.77
CA SER A 398 -30.97 0.77 -6.67
C SER A 398 -30.58 0.94 -5.20
N SER A 399 -29.76 0.03 -4.67
CA SER A 399 -28.99 0.28 -3.45
C SER A 399 -27.71 1.00 -3.86
N ARG A 400 -27.58 2.29 -3.54
CA ARG A 400 -26.34 3.04 -3.73
C ARG A 400 -25.21 2.33 -2.98
N PRO A 401 -24.05 2.06 -3.61
CA PRO A 401 -22.94 1.39 -2.96
C PRO A 401 -22.47 2.21 -1.75
N SER A 402 -22.22 1.53 -0.63
CA SER A 402 -21.94 2.16 0.67
C SER A 402 -20.54 2.78 0.78
N ARG A 403 -19.56 2.37 -0.05
CA ARG A 403 -18.17 2.85 0.04
C ARG A 403 -17.45 2.75 -1.31
N LEU A 404 -17.10 3.90 -1.92
CA LEU A 404 -16.38 3.98 -3.19
C LEU A 404 -14.93 4.41 -2.93
N ILE A 405 -13.99 3.46 -2.98
CA ILE A 405 -12.55 3.73 -2.79
C ILE A 405 -11.88 3.79 -4.16
N ILE A 406 -11.02 4.78 -4.35
CA ILE A 406 -10.29 5.04 -5.59
C ILE A 406 -8.82 5.25 -5.23
N GLU A 407 -7.92 4.49 -5.84
CA GLU A 407 -6.49 4.71 -5.69
C GLU A 407 -6.07 6.02 -6.37
N LEU A 408 -5.33 6.84 -5.62
CA LEU A 408 -4.74 8.08 -6.12
C LEU A 408 -3.28 7.84 -6.53
N ILE A 409 -2.96 8.18 -7.77
CA ILE A 409 -1.61 8.07 -8.32
C ILE A 409 -0.94 9.42 -8.19
N HIS A 410 0.01 9.54 -7.26
CA HIS A 410 0.84 10.74 -7.18
C HIS A 410 1.64 10.88 -8.47
N ARG A 411 1.79 12.11 -8.95
CA ARG A 411 2.48 12.40 -10.21
C ARG A 411 3.86 11.78 -10.32
N ASP A 412 4.64 11.90 -9.25
CA ASP A 412 6.04 11.47 -9.23
C ASP A 412 6.18 10.00 -8.82
N SER A 413 5.05 9.30 -8.57
CA SER A 413 5.05 7.87 -8.26
C SER A 413 5.60 7.04 -9.41
N VAL A 414 6.31 5.95 -9.14
CA VAL A 414 6.86 5.07 -10.18
C VAL A 414 5.81 4.39 -11.07
N VAL A 415 4.55 4.31 -10.61
CA VAL A 415 3.42 3.80 -11.40
C VAL A 415 2.71 4.87 -12.23
N SER A 416 3.09 6.14 -12.04
CA SER A 416 2.56 7.25 -12.84
C SER A 416 3.12 7.18 -14.26
N PRO A 417 2.28 7.30 -15.30
CA PRO A 417 2.77 7.43 -16.68
C PRO A 417 3.63 8.69 -16.91
N HIS A 418 3.60 9.63 -15.96
CA HIS A 418 4.39 10.86 -16.01
C HIS A 418 5.69 10.77 -15.22
N HIS A 419 5.99 9.62 -14.59
CA HIS A 419 7.23 9.40 -13.87
C HIS A 419 8.43 9.50 -14.81
N ASP A 420 9.38 10.37 -14.46
CA ASP A 420 10.68 10.42 -15.12
C ASP A 420 11.74 9.81 -14.19
N PRO A 421 12.26 8.60 -14.53
CA PRO A 421 13.26 7.94 -13.70
C PRO A 421 14.62 8.66 -13.71
N ASN A 422 14.86 9.52 -14.70
CA ASN A 422 16.10 10.31 -14.80
C ASN A 422 16.00 11.64 -14.04
N GLU A 423 14.80 12.01 -13.62
CA GLU A 423 14.60 13.25 -12.88
C GLU A 423 14.99 13.09 -11.41
N ASN A 424 15.95 13.91 -10.98
CA ASN A 424 16.40 13.93 -9.59
C ASN A 424 15.37 14.58 -8.64
N ALA A 425 15.49 14.30 -7.34
CA ALA A 425 14.57 14.80 -6.31
C ALA A 425 14.46 16.35 -6.28
N ALA A 426 15.57 17.05 -6.53
CA ALA A 426 15.59 18.51 -6.56
C ALA A 426 14.72 19.07 -7.70
N SER A 427 14.76 18.47 -8.89
CA SER A 427 13.92 18.88 -10.02
C SER A 427 12.44 18.60 -9.76
N ARG A 428 12.10 17.46 -9.15
CA ARG A 428 10.72 17.11 -8.75
C ARG A 428 10.12 18.14 -7.81
N ILE A 429 10.85 18.47 -6.74
CA ILE A 429 10.44 19.49 -5.77
C ILE A 429 10.33 20.87 -6.43
N GLN A 430 11.20 21.22 -7.38
CA GLN A 430 11.13 22.53 -8.04
C GLN A 430 9.84 22.66 -8.82
N ARG A 431 9.50 21.59 -9.54
CA ARG A 431 8.23 21.52 -10.24
C ARG A 431 7.10 21.64 -9.24
N ALA A 432 7.03 20.83 -8.19
CA ALA A 432 5.95 20.89 -7.19
C ALA A 432 5.75 22.31 -6.62
N ILE A 433 6.83 23.03 -6.31
CA ILE A 433 6.76 24.43 -5.86
C ILE A 433 6.28 25.38 -6.97
N ASN A 434 6.75 25.22 -8.22
CA ASN A 434 6.26 26.01 -9.36
C ASN A 434 4.77 25.77 -9.63
N ILE A 435 4.29 24.53 -9.43
CA ILE A 435 2.88 24.19 -9.49
C ILE A 435 2.11 24.95 -8.43
N SER A 436 2.59 24.89 -7.19
CA SER A 436 2.00 25.58 -6.05
C SER A 436 1.90 27.10 -6.29
N ILE A 437 2.96 27.73 -6.81
CA ILE A 437 2.98 29.17 -7.16
C ILE A 437 1.89 29.49 -8.18
N ALA A 438 1.81 28.70 -9.26
CA ALA A 438 0.82 28.91 -10.31
C ALA A 438 -0.62 28.73 -9.77
N ARG A 439 -0.83 27.71 -8.93
CA ARG A 439 -2.12 27.42 -8.30
C ARG A 439 -2.57 28.53 -7.35
N PHE A 440 -1.68 29.03 -6.51
CA PHE A 440 -1.99 30.13 -5.59
C PHE A 440 -2.33 31.42 -6.34
N ALA A 441 -1.54 31.77 -7.36
CA ALA A 441 -1.80 32.93 -8.21
C ALA A 441 -3.17 32.83 -8.92
N TYR A 442 -3.56 31.63 -9.34
CA TYR A 442 -4.90 31.36 -9.90
C TYR A 442 -6.01 31.66 -8.88
N LEU A 443 -5.96 31.01 -7.71
CA LEU A 443 -7.03 31.11 -6.71
C LEU A 443 -7.24 32.56 -6.34
N GLN A 444 -6.17 33.31 -6.19
CA GLN A 444 -6.24 34.73 -5.90
C GLN A 444 -6.89 35.54 -7.02
N ALA A 445 -6.51 35.35 -8.28
CA ALA A 445 -7.10 36.06 -9.41
C ALA A 445 -8.61 35.82 -9.49
N LYS A 446 -9.05 34.58 -9.21
CA LYS A 446 -10.47 34.23 -9.15
C LYS A 446 -11.18 34.86 -7.97
N VAL A 447 -10.61 34.82 -6.77
CA VAL A 447 -11.24 35.44 -5.61
C VAL A 447 -11.45 36.94 -5.88
N LYS A 448 -10.47 37.62 -6.50
CA LYS A 448 -10.57 39.02 -6.94
C LYS A 448 -11.63 39.27 -8.02
N SER A 449 -11.78 38.39 -9.02
CA SER A 449 -12.74 38.61 -10.11
C SER A 449 -14.19 38.61 -9.63
N TYR A 450 -14.50 37.88 -8.55
CA TYR A 450 -15.84 37.84 -7.97
C TYR A 450 -16.22 39.09 -7.17
N SER A 451 -15.26 39.95 -6.80
CA SER A 451 -15.58 41.28 -6.23
C SER A 451 -16.19 42.24 -7.26
N SER A 452 -16.17 41.89 -8.55
CA SER A 452 -16.60 42.74 -9.67
C SER A 452 -17.55 41.98 -10.62
N ASN A 453 -18.86 42.10 -10.38
CA ASN A 453 -20.02 41.67 -11.22
C ASN A 453 -20.59 40.22 -11.08
N ASN A 454 -21.93 40.19 -11.05
CA ASN A 454 -22.84 39.03 -10.96
C ASN A 454 -22.86 38.14 -12.21
N ILE A 455 -21.80 37.37 -12.47
CA ILE A 455 -21.88 36.26 -13.44
C ILE A 455 -21.37 35.00 -12.75
N ILE A 456 -22.29 34.04 -12.58
CA ILE A 456 -21.99 32.66 -12.17
C ILE A 456 -21.29 32.00 -13.36
N ASP A 457 -20.03 32.35 -13.59
CA ASP A 457 -19.19 31.71 -14.59
C ASP A 457 -18.32 30.69 -13.86
N TYR A 458 -18.71 29.41 -13.95
CA TYR A 458 -17.98 28.27 -13.39
C TYR A 458 -16.71 27.97 -14.19
N GLN A 459 -15.88 28.99 -14.43
CA GLN A 459 -14.56 28.82 -15.01
C GLN A 459 -13.64 28.27 -13.90
N ALA A 460 -13.30 26.99 -13.96
CA ALA A 460 -12.25 26.39 -13.15
C ALA A 460 -10.94 26.57 -13.90
N ASP A 461 -9.83 26.98 -13.30
CA ASP A 461 -8.59 27.26 -14.05
C ASP A 461 -7.36 26.48 -13.61
N VAL A 462 -7.55 25.18 -13.43
CA VAL A 462 -6.41 24.29 -13.58
C VAL A 462 -6.26 24.00 -15.06
N PHE A 463 -5.19 24.44 -15.71
CA PHE A 463 -4.77 23.75 -16.91
C PHE A 463 -4.46 22.30 -16.46
N PRO A 464 -5.22 21.26 -16.84
CA PRO A 464 -4.79 19.88 -16.66
C PRO A 464 -3.62 19.66 -17.61
N SER A 465 -2.45 20.09 -17.17
CA SER A 465 -1.17 19.95 -17.87
C SER A 465 -0.38 18.92 -17.11
N LYS A 466 0.50 18.24 -17.86
CA LYS A 466 1.64 17.52 -17.32
C LYS A 466 2.44 18.41 -16.37
N VAL A 467 2.36 19.73 -16.45
CA VAL A 467 3.16 20.60 -15.57
C VAL A 467 2.51 20.79 -14.20
N PHE A 468 1.18 20.82 -14.08
CA PHE A 468 0.47 21.38 -12.91
C PHE A 468 -0.38 20.41 -12.07
N SER A 469 -0.48 19.13 -12.46
CA SER A 469 -1.35 18.16 -11.77
C SER A 469 -0.57 17.33 -10.74
N LEU A 470 -1.05 17.23 -9.49
CA LEU A 470 -0.38 16.48 -8.42
C LEU A 470 -0.85 15.02 -8.30
N PHE A 471 -2.15 14.77 -8.50
CA PHE A 471 -2.75 13.45 -8.37
C PHE A 471 -3.62 13.09 -9.57
N PHE A 472 -3.51 11.83 -9.96
CA PHE A 472 -4.30 11.21 -11.03
C PHE A 472 -5.12 10.05 -10.48
N MET A 473 -6.15 9.65 -11.20
CA MET A 473 -6.95 8.48 -10.87
C MET A 473 -7.44 7.73 -12.10
N ASN A 474 -7.67 6.43 -11.90
CA ASN A 474 -8.24 5.54 -12.90
C ASN A 474 -9.66 5.13 -12.52
N PHE A 475 -10.56 5.16 -13.49
CA PHE A 475 -11.88 4.51 -13.40
C PHE A 475 -12.26 3.96 -14.77
N SER A 476 -13.40 3.30 -14.89
CA SER A 476 -13.95 2.90 -16.19
C SER A 476 -15.34 3.48 -16.42
N ILE A 477 -15.69 3.74 -17.67
CA ILE A 477 -16.96 4.32 -18.09
C ILE A 477 -17.63 3.42 -19.13
N GLY A 478 -18.96 3.35 -19.12
CA GLY A 478 -19.75 2.72 -20.17
C GLY A 478 -20.03 1.22 -20.02
N GLN A 479 -20.79 0.69 -20.98
CA GLN A 479 -21.12 -0.72 -21.11
C GLN A 479 -20.96 -1.20 -22.56
N PRO A 480 -19.88 -1.94 -22.91
CA PRO A 480 -18.86 -2.50 -22.00
C PRO A 480 -17.93 -1.42 -21.39
N PRO A 481 -17.38 -1.67 -20.18
CA PRO A 481 -16.47 -0.72 -19.52
C PRO A 481 -15.20 -0.43 -20.31
N ILE A 482 -14.84 0.85 -20.45
CA ILE A 482 -13.54 1.29 -20.97
C ILE A 482 -12.78 2.17 -19.96
N PRO A 483 -11.45 2.05 -19.85
CA PRO A 483 -10.66 2.76 -18.83
C PRO A 483 -10.49 4.25 -19.18
N GLN A 484 -10.50 5.10 -18.14
CA GLN A 484 -10.27 6.55 -18.21
C GLN A 484 -9.20 6.95 -17.19
N PHE A 485 -8.28 7.84 -17.58
CA PHE A 485 -7.21 8.38 -16.73
C PHE A 485 -7.39 9.88 -16.57
N THR A 486 -7.68 10.34 -15.35
CA THR A 486 -8.10 11.73 -15.09
C THR A 486 -7.32 12.38 -13.95
N VAL A 487 -7.28 13.71 -13.94
CA VAL A 487 -6.70 14.50 -12.84
C VAL A 487 -7.72 14.67 -11.72
N MET A 488 -7.28 14.53 -10.46
CA MET A 488 -8.07 14.89 -9.27
C MET A 488 -7.94 16.39 -9.00
N ASP A 489 -9.06 17.11 -8.84
CA ASP A 489 -9.02 18.55 -8.57
C ASP A 489 -10.16 19.01 -7.64
N THR A 490 -9.83 19.45 -6.42
CA THR A 490 -10.78 20.06 -5.47
C THR A 490 -11.22 21.48 -5.86
N GLY A 491 -10.58 22.10 -6.86
CA GLY A 491 -10.90 23.45 -7.34
C GLY A 491 -11.76 23.52 -8.60
N SER A 492 -12.18 22.37 -9.15
CA SER A 492 -13.14 22.29 -10.27
C SER A 492 -14.32 21.39 -9.91
N THR A 493 -15.50 21.68 -10.44
CA THR A 493 -16.75 21.03 -10.02
C THR A 493 -17.23 19.92 -10.97
N LEU A 494 -16.87 19.96 -12.25
CA LEU A 494 -17.37 19.04 -13.27
C LEU A 494 -16.42 17.86 -13.49
N LEU A 495 -16.95 16.63 -13.43
CA LEU A 495 -16.33 15.46 -14.04
C LEU A 495 -16.60 15.49 -15.55
N TRP A 496 -15.55 15.49 -16.37
CA TRP A 496 -15.69 15.34 -17.82
C TRP A 496 -14.61 14.44 -18.40
N VAL A 497 -14.92 13.76 -19.50
CA VAL A 497 -13.98 12.92 -20.29
C VAL A 497 -14.11 13.19 -21.79
N GLN A 498 -13.09 12.87 -22.59
CA GLN A 498 -13.18 13.04 -24.06
C GLN A 498 -14.11 12.00 -24.69
N CYS A 499 -14.92 12.46 -25.65
CA CYS A 499 -15.95 11.69 -26.32
C CYS A 499 -15.89 11.76 -27.84
N ARG A 500 -16.38 10.71 -28.50
CA ARG A 500 -16.71 10.72 -29.93
C ARG A 500 -18.13 11.27 -30.17
N PRO A 501 -18.39 11.95 -31.30
CA PRO A 501 -17.41 12.41 -32.28
C PRO A 501 -16.51 13.49 -31.68
N CYS A 502 -15.21 13.39 -31.95
CA CYS A 502 -14.24 14.34 -31.45
C CYS A 502 -14.02 15.44 -32.49
N LEU A 503 -14.29 16.70 -32.13
CA LEU A 503 -14.07 17.87 -33.01
C LEU A 503 -12.62 18.34 -32.97
N ASP A 504 -12.08 18.50 -31.76
CA ASP A 504 -10.68 18.81 -31.48
C ASP A 504 -10.36 18.17 -30.12
N CYS A 505 -9.68 17.03 -30.06
CA CYS A 505 -9.34 16.36 -28.78
C CYS A 505 -7.87 15.99 -28.76
N SER A 506 -7.31 15.90 -27.55
CA SER A 506 -5.94 15.49 -27.39
C SER A 506 -5.85 13.98 -27.57
N GLN A 507 -4.64 13.47 -27.84
CA GLN A 507 -4.43 12.04 -27.61
C GLN A 507 -4.66 11.76 -26.12
N GLN A 508 -5.02 10.53 -25.76
CA GLN A 508 -5.21 10.14 -24.37
C GLN A 508 -4.67 8.73 -24.15
N PHE A 509 -4.43 8.36 -22.88
CA PHE A 509 -4.28 6.96 -22.52
C PHE A 509 -5.61 6.23 -22.69
N GLY A 510 -5.57 5.09 -23.36
CA GLY A 510 -6.77 4.29 -23.65
C GLY A 510 -7.66 4.88 -24.75
N PRO A 511 -8.81 4.25 -25.02
CA PRO A 511 -9.73 4.72 -26.05
C PRO A 511 -10.52 5.95 -25.60
N ILE A 512 -10.70 6.92 -26.51
CA ILE A 512 -11.71 7.98 -26.38
C ILE A 512 -13.09 7.31 -26.23
N PHE A 513 -13.89 7.77 -25.27
CA PHE A 513 -15.21 7.19 -25.04
C PHE A 513 -16.12 7.40 -26.24
N ASP A 514 -16.78 6.35 -26.71
CA ASP A 514 -17.73 6.41 -27.81
C ASP A 514 -19.14 6.17 -27.28
N PRO A 515 -19.94 7.24 -27.10
CA PRO A 515 -21.31 7.14 -26.61
C PRO A 515 -22.17 6.14 -27.39
N SER A 516 -21.95 6.00 -28.70
CA SER A 516 -22.74 5.11 -29.56
C SER A 516 -22.48 3.62 -29.30
N MET A 517 -21.38 3.30 -28.64
CA MET A 517 -20.96 1.93 -28.34
C MET A 517 -21.34 1.50 -26.92
N SER A 518 -21.86 2.41 -26.10
CA SER A 518 -22.25 2.14 -24.71
C SER A 518 -23.76 1.96 -24.60
N SER A 519 -24.21 0.81 -24.07
CA SER A 519 -25.64 0.56 -23.86
C SER A 519 -26.25 1.33 -22.68
N SER A 520 -25.41 1.98 -21.85
CA SER A 520 -25.82 2.71 -20.64
C SER A 520 -25.68 4.24 -20.78
N TYR A 521 -25.27 4.73 -21.96
CA TYR A 521 -25.20 6.15 -22.25
C TYR A 521 -26.59 6.74 -22.51
N ALA A 522 -26.86 7.93 -21.97
CA ALA A 522 -27.99 8.74 -22.38
C ALA A 522 -27.66 10.24 -22.34
N ASP A 523 -28.10 10.97 -23.36
CA ASP A 523 -27.96 12.43 -23.38
C ASP A 523 -28.77 13.09 -22.27
N LEU A 524 -28.21 14.14 -21.66
CA LEU A 524 -28.93 14.91 -20.65
C LEU A 524 -29.80 15.98 -21.34
N PRO A 525 -31.14 15.93 -21.15
CA PRO A 525 -32.02 16.91 -21.75
C PRO A 525 -31.89 18.28 -21.08
N CYS A 526 -32.15 19.34 -21.83
CA CYS A 526 -32.04 20.73 -21.34
C CYS A 526 -32.95 21.10 -20.17
N TYR A 527 -34.07 20.42 -20.01
CA TYR A 527 -34.98 20.62 -18.87
C TYR A 527 -34.52 19.91 -17.59
N SER A 528 -33.43 19.13 -17.65
CA SER A 528 -32.84 18.50 -16.48
C SER A 528 -32.36 19.56 -15.48
N GLU A 529 -32.65 19.38 -14.19
CA GLU A 529 -32.18 20.27 -13.12
C GLU A 529 -30.65 20.41 -13.13
N TYR A 530 -29.92 19.34 -13.48
CA TYR A 530 -28.46 19.37 -13.59
C TYR A 530 -27.96 20.33 -14.67
N CYS A 531 -28.75 20.56 -15.73
CA CYS A 531 -28.37 21.46 -16.81
C CYS A 531 -28.24 22.91 -16.33
N TRP A 532 -29.07 23.34 -15.36
CA TRP A 532 -29.00 24.68 -14.79
C TRP A 532 -27.69 24.98 -14.05
N TYR A 533 -26.97 23.94 -13.66
CA TYR A 533 -25.68 24.02 -12.98
C TYR A 533 -24.49 23.75 -13.93
N SER A 534 -24.75 23.62 -15.24
CA SER A 534 -23.71 23.44 -16.25
C SER A 534 -22.80 24.69 -16.36
N PRO A 535 -21.48 24.54 -16.49
CA PRO A 535 -20.60 25.65 -16.83
C PRO A 535 -21.02 26.29 -18.16
N ASN A 536 -21.33 27.60 -18.13
CA ASN A 536 -21.81 28.34 -19.30
C ASN A 536 -23.00 27.68 -20.01
N VAL A 537 -24.04 27.33 -19.23
CA VAL A 537 -25.25 26.63 -19.67
C VAL A 537 -25.74 27.11 -21.04
N LYS A 538 -25.83 26.19 -22.00
CA LYS A 538 -26.46 26.41 -23.31
C LYS A 538 -27.25 25.17 -23.71
N CYS A 539 -28.21 25.37 -24.60
CA CYS A 539 -29.05 24.30 -25.14
C CYS A 539 -28.99 24.33 -26.65
N ASN A 540 -28.77 23.17 -27.27
CA ASN A 540 -28.82 23.06 -28.72
C ASN A 540 -30.25 22.74 -29.21
N PHE A 541 -30.43 22.76 -30.53
CA PHE A 541 -31.72 22.47 -31.18
C PHE A 541 -32.20 21.02 -31.01
N LEU A 542 -31.31 20.11 -30.58
CA LEU A 542 -31.63 18.71 -30.26
C LEU A 542 -32.05 18.52 -28.79
N ASN A 543 -32.25 19.62 -28.05
CA ASN A 543 -32.59 19.61 -26.62
C ASN A 543 -31.51 18.97 -25.72
N GLN A 544 -30.26 18.93 -26.18
CA GLN A 544 -29.11 18.47 -25.39
C GLN A 544 -28.51 19.64 -24.59
N CYS A 545 -28.17 19.38 -23.33
CA CYS A 545 -27.50 20.35 -22.48
C CYS A 545 -26.02 20.46 -22.83
N LEU A 546 -25.57 21.65 -23.21
CA LEU A 546 -24.17 21.94 -23.50
C LEU A 546 -23.44 22.42 -22.25
N TYR A 547 -22.16 22.11 -22.16
CA TYR A 547 -21.25 22.71 -21.20
C TYR A 547 -20.05 23.33 -21.90
N ASN A 548 -19.54 24.42 -21.34
CA ASN A 548 -18.26 25.00 -21.70
C ASN A 548 -17.51 25.38 -20.42
N GLN A 549 -16.60 24.48 -20.05
CA GLN A 549 -15.71 24.61 -18.92
C GLN A 549 -14.44 25.32 -19.39
N THR A 550 -14.29 26.59 -19.05
CA THR A 550 -13.09 27.36 -19.37
C THR A 550 -12.11 27.32 -18.20
N TYR A 551 -10.82 27.30 -18.52
CA TYR A 551 -9.70 27.35 -17.59
C TYR A 551 -8.84 28.61 -17.89
N ILE A 552 -8.73 29.59 -16.99
CA ILE A 552 -7.82 30.77 -17.04
C ILE A 552 -6.43 30.31 -17.45
N ARG A 553 -5.93 30.97 -18.50
CA ARG A 553 -4.64 30.69 -19.14
C ARG A 553 -4.50 29.25 -19.68
N GLY A 554 -5.59 28.48 -19.76
CA GLY A 554 -5.65 27.17 -20.37
C GLY A 554 -6.75 27.06 -21.43
N PRO A 555 -6.83 25.91 -22.11
CA PRO A 555 -7.87 25.64 -23.09
C PRO A 555 -9.19 25.33 -22.40
N SER A 556 -10.30 25.53 -23.12
CA SER A 556 -11.62 25.13 -22.64
C SER A 556 -11.88 23.65 -22.93
N ALA A 557 -12.68 23.00 -22.09
CA ALA A 557 -13.32 21.73 -22.40
C ALA A 557 -14.81 22.00 -22.68
N SER A 558 -15.29 21.61 -23.86
CA SER A 558 -16.69 21.83 -24.27
C SER A 558 -17.30 20.56 -24.85
N GLY A 559 -18.60 20.40 -24.63
CA GLY A 559 -19.35 19.24 -25.10
C GLY A 559 -20.79 19.24 -24.61
N VAL A 560 -21.36 18.03 -24.46
CA VAL A 560 -22.71 17.82 -23.92
C VAL A 560 -22.63 17.22 -22.52
N LEU A 561 -23.59 17.54 -21.65
CA LEU A 561 -23.82 16.75 -20.45
C LEU A 561 -24.59 15.49 -20.81
N ALA A 562 -24.25 14.39 -20.16
CA ALA A 562 -24.86 13.09 -20.35
C ALA A 562 -24.89 12.30 -19.04
N THR A 563 -25.67 11.23 -19.01
CA THR A 563 -25.64 10.21 -17.95
C THR A 563 -24.96 8.95 -18.45
N GLU A 564 -24.16 8.33 -17.59
CA GLU A 564 -23.48 7.07 -17.89
C GLU A 564 -23.20 6.30 -16.59
N GLN A 565 -22.90 5.00 -16.72
CA GLN A 565 -22.37 4.21 -15.63
C GLN A 565 -20.85 4.37 -15.49
N LEU A 566 -20.41 4.53 -14.25
CA LEU A 566 -19.00 4.49 -13.86
C LEU A 566 -18.70 3.19 -13.12
N ILE A 567 -17.53 2.62 -13.36
CA ILE A 567 -17.03 1.43 -12.70
C ILE A 567 -15.71 1.76 -12.00
N PHE A 568 -15.67 1.50 -10.70
CA PHE A 568 -14.50 1.66 -9.86
C PHE A 568 -14.01 0.30 -9.38
N LYS A 569 -12.69 0.12 -9.29
CA LYS A 569 -12.10 -1.04 -8.63
C LYS A 569 -12.11 -0.80 -7.13
N THR A 570 -12.44 -1.82 -6.35
CA THR A 570 -12.35 -1.78 -4.89
C THR A 570 -11.04 -2.38 -4.41
N SER A 571 -10.67 -2.09 -3.16
CA SER A 571 -9.43 -2.55 -2.51
C SER A 571 -9.33 -4.08 -2.38
N ASP A 572 -10.46 -4.80 -2.46
CA ASP A 572 -10.56 -6.27 -2.48
C ASP A 572 -10.60 -6.87 -3.90
N GLU A 573 -10.15 -6.12 -4.91
CA GLU A 573 -10.20 -6.47 -6.34
C GLU A 573 -11.62 -6.62 -6.93
N GLY A 574 -12.66 -6.25 -6.17
CA GLY A 574 -14.03 -6.15 -6.64
C GLY A 574 -14.27 -4.98 -7.60
N LYS A 575 -15.49 -4.88 -8.12
CA LYS A 575 -15.93 -3.77 -8.99
C LYS A 575 -17.23 -3.19 -8.47
N ILE A 576 -17.23 -1.91 -8.13
CA ILE A 576 -18.46 -1.16 -7.84
C ILE A 576 -18.91 -0.43 -9.10
N ARG A 577 -20.21 -0.50 -9.37
CA ARG A 577 -20.88 0.23 -10.45
C ARG A 577 -21.73 1.35 -9.85
N VAL A 578 -21.58 2.55 -10.38
CA VAL A 578 -22.44 3.70 -10.11
C VAL A 578 -23.17 4.02 -11.40
N GLN A 579 -24.50 3.89 -11.40
CA GLN A 579 -25.34 4.18 -12.57
C GLN A 579 -25.79 5.63 -12.58
N ASP A 580 -26.25 6.10 -13.75
CA ASP A 580 -26.87 7.41 -13.96
C ASP A 580 -26.01 8.60 -13.49
N VAL A 581 -24.69 8.47 -13.59
CA VAL A 581 -23.76 9.54 -13.24
C VAL A 581 -23.81 10.62 -14.32
N VAL A 582 -24.14 11.84 -13.92
CA VAL A 582 -24.07 13.00 -14.80
C VAL A 582 -22.62 13.44 -14.95
N PHE A 583 -22.14 13.49 -16.18
CA PHE A 583 -20.77 13.89 -16.52
C PHE A 583 -20.75 14.72 -17.82
N GLY A 584 -19.63 15.41 -18.07
CA GLY A 584 -19.37 16.10 -19.33
C GLY A 584 -18.76 15.17 -20.38
N CYS A 585 -19.45 14.98 -21.49
CA CYS A 585 -18.96 14.28 -22.67
C CYS A 585 -18.30 15.29 -23.61
N GLY A 586 -16.97 15.41 -23.53
CA GLY A 586 -16.20 16.48 -24.16
C GLY A 586 -15.83 16.19 -25.60
N HIS A 587 -16.26 17.06 -26.51
CA HIS A 587 -16.00 16.95 -27.94
C HIS A 587 -14.93 17.95 -28.45
N ASP A 588 -14.64 19.00 -27.67
CA ASP A 588 -13.62 20.01 -27.95
C ASP A 588 -12.77 20.24 -26.67
N ASN A 589 -11.57 19.66 -26.69
CA ASN A 589 -10.57 19.61 -25.62
C ASN A 589 -9.11 19.44 -26.15
N GLY A 590 -8.85 19.57 -27.45
CA GLY A 590 -7.56 19.21 -28.07
C GLY A 590 -6.39 20.12 -27.76
N LYS A 591 -6.65 21.23 -27.11
CA LYS A 591 -5.66 22.25 -26.76
C LYS A 591 -4.99 22.00 -25.40
N PHE A 592 -5.33 20.92 -24.70
CA PHE A 592 -4.59 20.51 -23.49
C PHE A 592 -3.18 20.06 -23.85
N GLU A 593 -2.16 20.62 -23.18
CA GLU A 593 -0.75 20.26 -23.33
C GLU A 593 -0.48 18.79 -23.03
N ASP A 594 -1.19 18.23 -22.03
CA ASP A 594 -1.09 16.81 -21.75
C ASP A 594 -1.95 16.00 -22.72
N ARG A 595 -1.26 15.30 -23.63
CA ARG A 595 -1.86 14.42 -24.62
C ARG A 595 -2.03 12.99 -24.12
N HIS A 596 -2.18 12.81 -22.82
CA HIS A 596 -2.45 11.51 -22.25
C HIS A 596 -3.59 11.48 -21.24
N LEU A 597 -4.17 12.63 -20.90
CA LEU A 597 -5.31 12.71 -19.99
C LEU A 597 -6.62 12.48 -20.74
N SER A 598 -7.48 11.68 -20.15
CA SER A 598 -8.85 11.48 -20.63
C SER A 598 -9.80 12.60 -20.19
N GLY A 599 -9.45 13.36 -19.13
CA GLY A 599 -10.27 14.45 -18.61
C GLY A 599 -9.95 14.85 -17.16
N VAL A 600 -10.90 15.51 -16.51
CA VAL A 600 -10.77 16.04 -15.14
C VAL A 600 -11.85 15.48 -14.25
N PHE A 601 -11.46 15.05 -13.04
CA PHE A 601 -12.33 14.58 -11.99
C PHE A 601 -12.50 15.68 -10.93
N GLY A 602 -13.48 16.56 -11.16
CA GLY A 602 -13.76 17.69 -10.28
C GLY A 602 -14.40 17.26 -8.94
N LEU A 603 -13.77 17.64 -7.83
CA LEU A 603 -14.24 17.43 -6.46
C LEU A 603 -14.77 18.70 -5.79
N GLY A 604 -14.72 19.85 -6.48
CA GLY A 604 -15.36 21.08 -6.03
C GLY A 604 -16.87 20.93 -5.91
N PHE A 605 -17.48 21.64 -4.97
CA PHE A 605 -18.91 21.52 -4.73
C PHE A 605 -19.74 22.26 -5.79
N SER A 606 -20.60 21.51 -6.48
CA SER A 606 -21.73 22.03 -7.26
C SER A 606 -22.83 20.99 -7.23
N ARG A 607 -24.08 21.37 -7.50
CA ARG A 607 -25.16 20.38 -7.68
C ARG A 607 -24.90 19.43 -8.85
N LEU A 608 -24.06 19.84 -9.80
CA LEU A 608 -23.59 19.00 -10.90
C LEU A 608 -22.42 18.07 -10.51
N SER A 609 -21.69 18.36 -9.43
CA SER A 609 -20.46 17.62 -9.12
C SER A 609 -20.76 16.19 -8.70
N LEU A 610 -19.85 15.26 -9.04
CA LEU A 610 -19.99 13.86 -8.68
C LEU A 610 -20.12 13.68 -7.15
N VAL A 611 -19.39 14.50 -6.38
CA VAL A 611 -19.48 14.51 -4.92
C VAL A 611 -20.92 14.75 -4.45
N SER A 612 -21.63 15.70 -5.04
CA SER A 612 -23.05 15.95 -4.72
C SER A 612 -23.96 14.81 -5.16
N GLN A 613 -23.68 14.19 -6.30
CA GLN A 613 -24.43 13.03 -6.80
C GLN A 613 -24.28 11.81 -5.88
N LEU A 614 -23.14 11.69 -5.17
CA LEU A 614 -22.79 10.54 -4.32
C LEU A 614 -23.01 10.74 -2.81
N GLY A 615 -23.64 11.84 -2.39
CA GLY A 615 -24.00 12.06 -0.98
C GLY A 615 -23.22 13.16 -0.26
N SER A 616 -22.59 14.07 -1.01
CA SER A 616 -21.98 15.31 -0.50
C SER A 616 -20.89 15.09 0.57
N THR A 617 -20.26 13.92 0.54
CA THR A 617 -19.20 13.50 1.46
C THR A 617 -18.07 12.88 0.65
N PHE A 618 -16.83 13.21 0.98
CA PHE A 618 -15.65 12.53 0.47
C PHE A 618 -14.49 12.69 1.44
N SER A 619 -13.50 11.82 1.36
CA SER A 619 -12.23 12.00 2.06
C SER A 619 -11.08 11.55 1.17
N TYR A 620 -9.89 12.11 1.37
CA TYR A 620 -8.68 11.56 0.78
C TYR A 620 -7.60 11.44 1.83
N CYS A 621 -6.77 10.41 1.66
CA CYS A 621 -5.58 10.21 2.45
C CYS A 621 -4.38 10.16 1.51
N VAL A 622 -3.39 10.99 1.81
CA VAL A 622 -2.14 11.07 1.08
C VAL A 622 -0.98 10.89 2.06
N GLY A 623 -0.07 9.97 1.78
CA GLY A 623 1.11 9.74 2.61
C GLY A 623 2.30 10.60 2.20
N ASN A 624 3.51 10.04 2.30
CA ASN A 624 4.74 10.79 2.03
C ASN A 624 4.86 11.18 0.55
N LEU A 625 4.67 12.47 0.25
CA LEU A 625 4.77 13.05 -1.10
C LEU A 625 6.19 12.94 -1.72
N ASN A 626 7.22 12.81 -0.88
CA ASN A 626 8.61 12.68 -1.32
C ASN A 626 8.98 11.24 -1.69
N ASP A 627 8.15 10.25 -1.33
CA ASP A 627 8.40 8.85 -1.65
C ASP A 627 7.70 8.47 -2.98
N PRO A 628 8.44 8.32 -4.09
CA PRO A 628 7.86 7.89 -5.36
C PRO A 628 7.36 6.44 -5.34
N TYR A 629 7.62 5.68 -4.28
CA TYR A 629 7.15 4.31 -4.09
C TYR A 629 5.96 4.20 -3.14
N TYR A 630 5.38 5.32 -2.68
CA TYR A 630 4.19 5.29 -1.84
C TYR A 630 2.92 5.10 -2.69
N PHE A 631 2.27 3.93 -2.55
CA PHE A 631 1.12 3.52 -3.37
C PHE A 631 -0.24 3.55 -2.64
N HIS A 632 -0.26 3.94 -1.37
CA HIS A 632 -1.46 3.84 -0.54
C HIS A 632 -2.31 5.11 -0.51
N ASN A 633 -2.06 6.07 -1.41
CA ASN A 633 -2.91 7.26 -1.51
C ASN A 633 -4.29 6.86 -2.02
N LYS A 634 -5.36 7.33 -1.36
CA LYS A 634 -6.74 6.91 -1.66
C LYS A 634 -7.69 8.10 -1.58
N LEU A 635 -8.73 8.06 -2.41
CA LEU A 635 -9.91 8.90 -2.36
C LEU A 635 -11.12 8.01 -2.06
N VAL A 636 -11.94 8.41 -1.09
CA VAL A 636 -13.18 7.73 -0.74
C VAL A 636 -14.35 8.68 -1.00
N LEU A 637 -15.34 8.24 -1.79
CA LEU A 637 -16.51 9.02 -2.15
C LEU A 637 -17.78 8.48 -1.48
N GLY A 638 -18.66 9.41 -1.10
CA GLY A 638 -19.98 9.13 -0.54
C GLY A 638 -19.94 8.67 0.91
N HIS A 639 -20.98 7.94 1.33
CA HIS A 639 -21.25 7.58 2.73
C HIS A 639 -20.18 6.71 3.40
N GLY A 640 -19.27 6.12 2.61
CA GLY A 640 -18.15 5.34 3.12
C GLY A 640 -16.91 6.18 3.43
N ALA A 641 -16.93 7.48 3.13
CA ALA A 641 -15.88 8.40 3.55
C ALA A 641 -15.84 8.46 5.08
N ARG A 642 -14.67 8.22 5.64
CA ARG A 642 -14.45 8.18 7.09
C ARG A 642 -14.34 9.61 7.60
N ILE A 643 -15.39 10.10 8.25
CA ILE A 643 -15.45 11.43 8.88
C ILE A 643 -15.08 11.30 10.36
N GLU A 644 -13.82 10.97 10.63
CA GLU A 644 -13.27 10.84 11.97
C GLU A 644 -12.18 11.89 12.22
N GLY A 645 -11.74 12.05 13.47
CA GLY A 645 -10.73 13.02 13.86
C GLY A 645 -11.29 14.38 14.28
N ASP A 646 -10.40 15.37 14.39
CA ASP A 646 -10.76 16.69 14.87
C ASP A 646 -11.43 17.50 13.76
N SER A 647 -12.60 18.06 14.05
CA SER A 647 -13.45 18.71 13.05
C SER A 647 -13.50 20.23 13.18
N THR A 648 -13.43 20.93 12.05
CA THR A 648 -13.60 22.37 11.93
C THR A 648 -14.82 22.71 11.04
N PRO A 649 -15.51 23.85 11.25
CA PRO A 649 -16.54 24.33 10.33
C PRO A 649 -16.01 24.51 8.90
N LEU A 650 -16.77 24.02 7.93
CA LEU A 650 -16.48 24.14 6.50
C LEU A 650 -17.46 25.09 5.82
N GLU A 651 -16.93 26.13 5.19
CA GLU A 651 -17.70 27.01 4.32
C GLU A 651 -17.44 26.68 2.85
N VAL A 652 -18.51 26.54 2.06
CA VAL A 652 -18.39 26.32 0.62
C VAL A 652 -18.87 27.53 -0.15
N ILE A 653 -17.95 28.18 -0.86
CA ILE A 653 -18.22 29.42 -1.58
C ILE A 653 -17.68 29.28 -3.00
N ASN A 654 -18.57 29.42 -3.98
CA ASN A 654 -18.24 29.30 -5.41
C ASN A 654 -17.48 28.00 -5.74
N GLY A 655 -17.89 26.89 -5.12
CA GLY A 655 -17.31 25.56 -5.31
C GLY A 655 -15.97 25.32 -4.61
N ARG A 656 -15.49 26.28 -3.78
CA ARG A 656 -14.23 26.17 -3.02
C ARG A 656 -14.50 25.94 -1.54
N TYR A 657 -13.55 25.26 -0.90
CA TYR A 657 -13.60 24.86 0.51
C TYR A 657 -12.79 25.84 1.36
N TYR A 658 -13.48 26.53 2.28
CA TYR A 658 -12.89 27.46 3.23
C TYR A 658 -13.01 26.92 4.65
N ILE A 659 -11.92 27.09 5.41
CA ILE A 659 -11.83 26.79 6.84
C ILE A 659 -11.30 28.02 7.56
N THR A 660 -11.47 28.09 8.88
CA THR A 660 -11.03 29.25 9.68
C THR A 660 -9.83 28.85 10.52
N LEU A 661 -8.64 29.36 10.18
CA LEU A 661 -7.45 29.26 11.02
C LEU A 661 -7.52 30.33 12.10
N GLU A 662 -7.33 29.96 13.35
CA GLU A 662 -7.37 30.88 14.50
C GLU A 662 -5.97 31.17 15.05
N ALA A 663 -5.07 30.18 15.02
CA ALA A 663 -3.73 30.37 15.55
C ALA A 663 -2.70 29.38 14.98
N ILE A 664 -1.42 29.67 15.25
CA ILE A 664 -0.28 28.80 14.94
C ILE A 664 0.54 28.65 16.23
N SER A 665 1.01 27.44 16.53
CA SER A 665 1.91 27.19 17.65
C SER A 665 3.15 26.40 17.24
N ILE A 666 4.25 26.56 17.98
CA ILE A 666 5.48 25.77 17.81
C ILE A 666 5.86 25.17 19.15
N GLY A 667 5.89 23.84 19.26
CA GLY A 667 6.24 23.15 20.51
C GLY A 667 5.32 23.51 21.69
N GLY A 668 4.05 23.81 21.40
CA GLY A 668 3.06 24.26 22.38
C GLY A 668 3.07 25.76 22.69
N LYS A 669 4.06 26.53 22.20
CA LYS A 669 4.06 27.99 22.31
C LYS A 669 3.15 28.60 21.25
N MET A 670 2.08 29.25 21.68
CA MET A 670 1.20 30.03 20.79
C MET A 670 1.96 31.25 20.25
N LEU A 671 1.92 31.45 18.93
CA LEU A 671 2.50 32.63 18.30
C LEU A 671 1.55 33.83 18.45
N ASP A 672 2.14 35.02 18.58
CA ASP A 672 1.38 36.28 18.66
C ASP A 672 0.90 36.68 17.26
N ILE A 673 -0.29 36.18 16.90
CA ILE A 673 -0.94 36.40 15.61
C ILE A 673 -2.37 36.84 15.88
N ASP A 674 -2.79 37.96 15.28
CA ASP A 674 -4.18 38.38 15.29
C ASP A 674 -5.04 37.40 14.45
N PRO A 675 -5.99 36.65 15.02
CA PRO A 675 -6.80 35.69 14.27
C PRO A 675 -7.61 36.34 13.14
N ASP A 676 -7.94 37.63 13.24
CA ASP A 676 -8.74 38.35 12.24
C ASP A 676 -8.05 38.46 10.87
N ILE A 677 -6.75 38.19 10.78
CA ILE A 677 -6.02 38.14 9.51
C ILE A 677 -6.38 36.91 8.66
N PHE A 678 -6.83 35.84 9.30
CA PHE A 678 -7.23 34.59 8.65
C PHE A 678 -8.75 34.50 8.46
N THR A 679 -9.52 35.26 9.22
CA THR A 679 -10.97 35.30 9.13
C THR A 679 -11.42 35.84 7.77
N ARG A 680 -12.27 35.06 7.09
CA ARG A 680 -12.90 35.50 5.85
C ARG A 680 -13.93 36.59 6.14
N LYS A 681 -13.82 37.74 5.46
CA LYS A 681 -14.80 38.83 5.60
C LYS A 681 -15.77 38.79 4.41
N THR A 682 -17.03 39.17 4.63
CA THR A 682 -18.14 39.02 3.66
C THR A 682 -17.91 39.71 2.31
N TRP A 683 -17.04 40.72 2.24
CA TRP A 683 -16.69 41.46 1.01
C TRP A 683 -15.19 41.44 0.69
N ASP A 684 -14.38 40.67 1.42
CA ASP A 684 -12.94 40.61 1.18
C ASP A 684 -12.53 39.36 0.39
N ASN A 685 -11.30 39.43 -0.12
CA ASN A 685 -10.68 38.40 -0.93
C ASN A 685 -9.79 37.46 -0.09
N GLY A 686 -10.04 37.40 1.21
CA GLY A 686 -9.26 36.66 2.18
C GLY A 686 -9.94 35.39 2.67
N GLY A 687 -9.48 34.90 3.81
CA GLY A 687 -9.84 33.58 4.32
C GLY A 687 -8.77 32.53 4.03
N VAL A 688 -9.02 31.31 4.50
CA VAL A 688 -8.13 30.16 4.33
C VAL A 688 -8.80 29.12 3.45
N ILE A 689 -8.27 28.89 2.26
CA ILE A 689 -8.70 27.81 1.37
C ILE A 689 -7.91 26.55 1.71
N ILE A 690 -8.54 25.37 1.64
CA ILE A 690 -7.84 24.08 1.63
C ILE A 690 -7.95 23.46 0.23
N ASP A 691 -6.82 23.08 -0.37
CA ASP A 691 -6.80 22.70 -1.79
C ASP A 691 -5.75 21.63 -2.10
N SER A 692 -6.20 20.55 -2.76
CA SER A 692 -5.33 19.47 -3.20
C SER A 692 -4.50 19.80 -4.43
N GLY A 693 -4.84 20.89 -5.13
CA GLY A 693 -4.13 21.37 -6.33
C GLY A 693 -2.83 22.14 -6.02
N SER A 694 -2.52 22.43 -4.76
CA SER A 694 -1.32 23.17 -4.34
C SER A 694 -0.43 22.30 -3.46
N SER A 695 0.87 22.21 -3.76
CA SER A 695 1.81 21.46 -2.91
C SER A 695 2.15 22.21 -1.61
N ALA A 696 2.46 23.50 -1.71
CA ALA A 696 2.90 24.32 -0.58
C ALA A 696 1.70 24.99 0.13
N THR A 697 1.91 25.37 1.38
CA THR A 697 0.99 26.20 2.15
C THR A 697 1.36 27.67 1.98
N TRP A 698 0.37 28.54 1.85
CA TRP A 698 0.54 29.98 1.67
C TRP A 698 -0.15 30.71 2.81
N LEU A 699 0.57 31.55 3.54
CA LEU A 699 0.01 32.32 4.65
C LEU A 699 0.03 33.82 4.36
N VAL A 700 -1.02 34.52 4.80
CA VAL A 700 -1.03 35.97 4.87
C VAL A 700 0.22 36.50 5.57
N LYS A 701 0.78 37.60 5.07
CA LYS A 701 2.11 38.10 5.46
C LYS A 701 2.32 38.14 6.97
N ALA A 702 1.38 38.69 7.73
CA ALA A 702 1.52 38.82 9.18
C ALA A 702 1.63 37.44 9.88
N GLY A 703 0.83 36.46 9.45
CA GLY A 703 0.91 35.09 9.97
C GLY A 703 2.19 34.37 9.53
N TYR A 704 2.61 34.57 8.29
CA TYR A 704 3.88 34.05 7.77
C TYR A 704 5.08 34.61 8.55
N ASP A 705 5.15 35.93 8.76
CA ASP A 705 6.26 36.59 9.44
C ASP A 705 6.39 36.12 10.89
N ALA A 706 5.27 35.94 11.60
CA ALA A 706 5.27 35.42 12.96
C ALA A 706 5.83 33.99 13.03
N LEU A 707 5.40 33.10 12.13
CA LEU A 707 5.94 31.75 12.01
C LEU A 707 7.42 31.78 11.63
N LEU A 708 7.78 32.58 10.63
CA LEU A 708 9.14 32.74 10.13
C LEU A 708 10.09 33.13 11.26
N HIS A 709 9.77 34.19 12.02
CA HIS A 709 10.63 34.67 13.10
C HIS A 709 10.87 33.62 14.19
N GLU A 710 9.84 32.86 14.57
CA GLU A 710 10.02 31.82 15.58
C GLU A 710 10.88 30.67 15.03
N VAL A 711 10.64 30.21 13.80
CA VAL A 711 11.46 29.17 13.16
C VAL A 711 12.92 29.63 13.03
N GLU A 712 13.15 30.87 12.61
CA GLU A 712 14.48 31.46 12.53
C GLU A 712 15.16 31.50 13.90
N SER A 713 14.44 31.88 14.96
CA SER A 713 14.99 31.92 16.33
C SER A 713 15.47 30.56 16.83
N LEU A 714 14.81 29.48 16.40
CA LEU A 714 15.15 28.11 16.76
C LEU A 714 16.32 27.56 15.93
N LEU A 715 16.35 27.86 14.63
CA LEU A 715 17.30 27.24 13.70
C LEU A 715 18.59 28.04 13.49
N ASP A 716 18.56 29.37 13.54
CA ASP A 716 19.73 30.21 13.27
C ASP A 716 20.85 30.04 14.31
N MET A 717 20.54 29.50 15.49
CA MET A 717 21.54 29.17 16.50
C MET A 717 22.41 27.98 16.13
N TRP A 718 21.89 27.05 15.32
CA TRP A 718 22.51 25.74 15.08
C TRP A 718 22.80 25.47 13.60
N LEU A 719 22.09 26.14 12.69
CA LEU A 719 22.18 25.93 11.25
C LEU A 719 22.53 27.21 10.51
N THR A 720 23.19 27.05 9.36
CA THR A 720 23.56 28.17 8.50
C THR A 720 22.47 28.42 7.46
N ARG A 721 21.94 29.64 7.39
CA ARG A 721 20.99 30.04 6.35
C ARG A 721 21.57 29.81 4.95
N TYR A 722 20.76 29.28 4.04
CA TYR A 722 21.06 29.14 2.62
C TYR A 722 20.22 30.14 1.82
N ARG A 723 20.85 31.18 1.29
CA ARG A 723 20.13 32.16 0.46
C ARG A 723 20.02 31.66 -0.97
N PHE A 724 18.80 31.34 -1.37
CA PHE A 724 18.48 30.96 -2.75
C PHE A 724 17.63 32.02 -3.44
N ASP A 725 16.49 32.34 -2.83
CA ASP A 725 15.60 33.43 -3.23
C ASP A 725 15.30 34.33 -2.01
N SER A 726 14.53 35.39 -2.22
CA SER A 726 14.24 36.39 -1.18
C SER A 726 13.04 36.04 -0.29
N TRP A 727 12.33 34.95 -0.55
CA TRP A 727 11.04 34.66 0.10
C TRP A 727 10.96 33.28 0.76
N THR A 728 11.79 32.32 0.35
CA THR A 728 11.82 30.96 0.90
C THR A 728 12.88 30.87 2.00
N LEU A 729 12.47 30.49 3.22
CA LEU A 729 13.41 30.20 4.29
C LEU A 729 14.12 28.86 4.02
N CYS A 730 15.44 28.88 3.86
CA CYS A 730 16.24 27.68 3.63
C CYS A 730 17.49 27.64 4.52
N TYR A 731 17.93 26.43 4.84
CA TYR A 731 19.14 26.14 5.62
C TYR A 731 20.03 25.15 4.91
N ARG A 732 21.34 25.23 5.16
CA ARG A 732 22.30 24.21 4.74
C ARG A 732 22.14 22.97 5.62
N GLY A 733 22.06 21.81 5.00
CA GLY A 733 21.94 20.54 5.69
C GLY A 733 20.97 19.56 5.03
N THR A 734 20.64 18.51 5.78
CA THR A 734 19.69 17.46 5.44
C THR A 734 18.58 17.45 6.49
N ALA A 735 17.33 17.73 6.09
CA ALA A 735 16.20 17.91 7.01
C ALA A 735 16.02 16.71 7.95
N SER A 736 16.04 15.49 7.41
CA SER A 736 15.86 14.25 8.18
C SER A 736 16.95 13.96 9.22
N ARG A 737 18.12 14.61 9.10
CA ARG A 737 19.23 14.48 10.05
C ARG A 737 19.30 15.68 10.99
N ASP A 738 19.24 16.89 10.42
CA ASP A 738 19.57 18.13 11.12
C ASP A 738 18.38 18.74 11.87
N LEU A 739 17.14 18.31 11.57
CA LEU A 739 15.93 18.74 12.27
C LEU A 739 15.41 17.71 13.28
N ILE A 740 16.19 16.68 13.62
CA ILE A 740 15.80 15.71 14.65
C ILE A 740 15.55 16.45 15.98
N GLY A 741 14.33 16.31 16.52
CA GLY A 741 13.91 17.01 17.74
C GLY A 741 13.42 18.44 17.53
N PHE A 742 13.30 18.92 16.28
CA PHE A 742 12.63 20.18 15.99
C PHE A 742 11.16 20.12 16.48
N PRO A 743 10.68 21.15 17.20
CA PRO A 743 9.33 21.16 17.74
C PRO A 743 8.27 21.16 16.63
N ALA A 744 7.19 20.40 16.83
CA ALA A 744 6.09 20.35 15.88
C ALA A 744 5.42 21.73 15.73
N VAL A 745 5.06 22.09 14.51
CA VAL A 745 4.25 23.27 14.20
C VAL A 745 2.81 22.84 14.06
N THR A 746 1.89 23.52 14.74
CA THR A 746 0.46 23.17 14.74
C THR A 746 -0.38 24.33 14.25
N PHE A 747 -1.26 24.06 13.29
CA PHE A 747 -2.31 24.99 12.87
C PHE A 747 -3.58 24.69 13.64
N HIS A 748 -4.11 25.72 14.32
CA HIS A 748 -5.29 25.64 15.18
C HIS A 748 -6.48 26.25 14.46
N PHE A 749 -7.50 25.46 14.17
CA PHE A 749 -8.69 25.88 13.44
C PHE A 749 -9.88 26.08 14.38
N ALA A 750 -10.85 26.86 13.90
CA ALA A 750 -12.11 27.09 14.59
C ALA A 750 -12.79 25.76 14.94
N GLY A 751 -13.40 25.72 16.13
CA GLY A 751 -13.97 24.49 16.68
C GLY A 751 -12.95 23.58 17.37
N GLY A 752 -11.67 23.98 17.43
CA GLY A 752 -10.62 23.29 18.19
C GLY A 752 -9.89 22.20 17.41
N ALA A 753 -10.02 22.16 16.07
CA ALA A 753 -9.31 21.18 15.28
C ALA A 753 -7.85 21.57 15.05
N GLU A 754 -6.95 20.58 15.10
CA GLU A 754 -5.52 20.79 14.93
C GLU A 754 -4.98 20.06 13.69
N LEU A 755 -4.12 20.74 12.93
CA LEU A 755 -3.29 20.12 11.90
C LEU A 755 -1.83 20.27 12.31
N VAL A 756 -1.22 19.16 12.74
CA VAL A 756 0.18 19.11 13.19
C VAL A 756 1.08 18.80 12.00
N LEU A 757 1.95 19.75 11.66
CA LEU A 757 2.97 19.64 10.62
C LEU A 757 4.26 19.09 11.23
N ASP A 758 4.61 17.87 10.83
CA ASP A 758 5.93 17.30 11.12
C ASP A 758 7.01 17.87 10.21
N ILE A 759 8.25 17.40 10.36
CA ILE A 759 9.41 17.90 9.60
C ILE A 759 9.18 17.79 8.09
N ASP A 760 8.61 16.68 7.62
CA ASP A 760 8.40 16.44 6.20
C ASP A 760 7.18 17.19 5.66
N SER A 761 6.27 17.65 6.54
CA SER A 761 5.15 18.53 6.20
C SER A 761 5.51 20.01 6.22
N LEU A 762 6.44 20.41 7.09
CA LEU A 762 6.88 21.79 7.29
C LEU A 762 8.06 22.16 6.41
N PHE A 763 8.94 21.21 6.08
CA PHE A 763 10.15 21.40 5.29
C PHE A 763 10.22 20.41 4.14
N PHE A 764 10.93 20.79 3.08
CA PHE A 764 11.25 19.91 1.96
C PHE A 764 12.75 19.96 1.61
N GLN A 765 13.30 18.81 1.22
CA GLN A 765 14.71 18.68 0.86
C GLN A 765 14.98 19.19 -0.57
N ARG A 766 15.20 20.50 -0.73
CA ARG A 766 15.41 21.15 -2.05
C ARG A 766 16.64 20.62 -2.80
N TRP A 767 17.76 20.42 -2.12
CA TRP A 767 19.03 19.89 -2.66
C TRP A 767 19.66 18.92 -1.67
N PRO A 768 20.67 18.11 -2.07
CA PRO A 768 21.36 17.22 -1.12
C PRO A 768 22.00 17.94 0.08
N HIS A 769 22.29 19.24 -0.05
CA HIS A 769 23.00 20.05 0.94
C HIS A 769 22.16 21.20 1.52
N ALA A 770 20.88 21.31 1.17
CA ALA A 770 20.00 22.35 1.71
C ALA A 770 18.52 21.96 1.64
N PHE A 771 17.77 22.37 2.66
CA PHE A 771 16.32 22.18 2.78
C PHE A 771 15.63 23.52 3.02
N CYS A 772 14.34 23.59 2.72
CA CYS A 772 13.56 24.83 2.72
C CYS A 772 12.18 24.62 3.36
N MET A 773 11.59 25.69 3.89
CA MET A 773 10.26 25.67 4.50
C MET A 773 9.17 25.56 3.40
N ALA A 774 8.19 24.68 3.62
CA ALA A 774 7.05 24.40 2.75
C ALA A 774 5.87 25.39 2.95
N VAL A 775 5.99 26.28 3.93
CA VAL A 775 5.06 27.39 4.15
C VAL A 775 5.68 28.64 3.52
N LEU A 776 4.91 29.32 2.68
CA LEU A 776 5.34 30.46 1.87
C LEU A 776 4.47 31.69 2.18
N PRO A 777 5.00 32.91 1.96
CA PRO A 777 4.19 34.11 2.10
C PRO A 777 3.20 34.23 0.93
N SER A 778 1.99 34.73 1.19
CA SER A 778 0.93 34.96 0.20
C SER A 778 1.23 36.17 -0.72
N PHE A 779 2.27 36.10 -1.55
CA PHE A 779 2.68 37.17 -2.47
C PHE A 779 2.38 36.85 -3.94
N VAL A 780 2.21 37.89 -4.78
CA VAL A 780 2.06 37.75 -6.25
C VAL A 780 3.10 38.57 -6.98
N ASN A 781 3.73 37.95 -7.98
CA ASN A 781 4.67 38.58 -8.89
C ASN A 781 5.79 39.38 -8.18
N GLY A 782 6.18 38.94 -6.98
CA GLY A 782 7.27 39.53 -6.21
C GLY A 782 6.98 40.86 -5.48
N GLU A 783 5.78 41.46 -5.60
CA GLU A 783 5.57 42.83 -5.08
C GLU A 783 4.28 43.07 -4.27
N ASN A 784 3.21 42.28 -4.42
CA ASN A 784 1.94 42.52 -3.70
C ASN A 784 1.49 41.34 -2.84
N TYR A 785 1.42 41.56 -1.52
CA TYR A 785 0.82 40.64 -0.56
C TYR A 785 -0.71 40.66 -0.65
N THR A 786 -1.34 39.55 -0.29
CA THR A 786 -2.80 39.42 -0.28
C THR A 786 -3.33 38.91 1.05
N SER A 787 -4.64 39.02 1.27
CA SER A 787 -5.33 38.50 2.45
C SER A 787 -5.73 37.02 2.34
N LEU A 788 -5.35 36.35 1.24
CA LEU A 788 -5.68 34.95 1.01
C LEU A 788 -4.61 34.01 1.57
N SER A 789 -5.02 33.04 2.38
CA SER A 789 -4.20 31.90 2.76
C SER A 789 -4.67 30.61 2.09
N LEU A 790 -3.78 29.64 1.95
CA LEU A 790 -4.01 28.35 1.32
C LEU A 790 -3.30 27.23 2.09
N ILE A 791 -4.02 26.20 2.52
CA ILE A 791 -3.43 24.98 3.07
C ILE A 791 -3.20 24.00 1.90
N GLY A 792 -1.93 23.69 1.61
CA GLY A 792 -1.52 22.80 0.53
C GLY A 792 -1.29 21.35 0.97
N MET A 793 -0.93 20.50 0.01
CA MET A 793 -0.79 19.05 0.21
C MET A 793 0.34 18.65 1.15
N MET A 794 1.45 19.40 1.21
CA MET A 794 2.54 19.10 2.17
C MET A 794 2.07 19.20 3.62
N ALA A 795 1.17 20.14 3.94
CA ALA A 795 0.59 20.23 5.28
C ALA A 795 -0.47 19.15 5.56
N GLN A 796 -1.10 18.61 4.51
CA GLN A 796 -2.19 17.64 4.61
C GLN A 796 -1.73 16.17 4.57
N GLN A 797 -0.45 15.91 4.27
CA GLN A 797 0.09 14.55 4.20
C GLN A 797 0.01 13.83 5.57
N ASN A 798 -0.12 12.50 5.54
CA ASN A 798 -0.33 11.65 6.71
C ASN A 798 -1.63 11.94 7.49
N TYR A 799 -2.59 12.59 6.82
CA TYR A 799 -3.95 12.74 7.31
C TYR A 799 -4.95 12.19 6.30
N ASN A 800 -6.02 11.60 6.82
CA ASN A 800 -7.28 11.48 6.11
C ASN A 800 -8.02 12.82 6.29
N VAL A 801 -8.12 13.59 5.20
CA VAL A 801 -8.82 14.87 5.15
C VAL A 801 -10.23 14.61 4.65
N ALA A 802 -11.20 14.75 5.55
CA ALA A 802 -12.57 14.36 5.31
C ALA A 802 -13.49 15.57 5.18
N TYR A 803 -14.22 15.64 4.08
CA TYR A 803 -15.14 16.72 3.71
C TYR A 803 -16.58 16.23 3.88
N ASP A 804 -17.26 16.72 4.91
CA ASP A 804 -18.71 16.59 5.07
C ASP A 804 -19.38 17.90 4.64
N ILE A 805 -19.72 17.99 3.35
CA ILE A 805 -20.27 19.21 2.78
C ILE A 805 -21.70 19.43 3.24
N GLY A 806 -22.47 18.36 3.41
CA GLY A 806 -23.85 18.42 3.91
C GLY A 806 -23.90 18.88 5.37
N GLY A 807 -23.02 18.36 6.21
CA GLY A 807 -22.85 18.74 7.61
C GLY A 807 -22.05 20.02 7.83
N LYS A 808 -21.46 20.60 6.77
CA LYS A 808 -20.60 21.79 6.80
C LYS A 808 -19.42 21.62 7.76
N LYS A 809 -18.74 20.47 7.66
CA LYS A 809 -17.57 20.14 8.49
C LYS A 809 -16.44 19.60 7.63
N LEU A 810 -15.22 19.86 8.09
CA LEU A 810 -14.01 19.23 7.60
C LEU A 810 -13.31 18.60 8.79
N ALA A 811 -12.88 17.35 8.67
CA ALA A 811 -12.18 16.63 9.74
C ALA A 811 -10.77 16.23 9.33
N PHE A 812 -9.85 16.34 10.28
CA PHE A 812 -8.46 15.91 10.15
C PHE A 812 -8.23 14.71 11.04
N GLU A 813 -7.90 13.57 10.43
CA GLU A 813 -7.53 12.37 11.16
C GLU A 813 -6.11 11.97 10.79
N ARG A 814 -5.19 12.00 11.75
CA ARG A 814 -3.82 11.55 11.51
C ARG A 814 -3.80 10.03 11.39
N VAL A 815 -3.52 9.52 10.19
CA VAL A 815 -3.59 8.09 9.88
C VAL A 815 -2.62 7.73 8.74
N ASP A 816 -2.11 6.50 8.77
CA ASP A 816 -1.41 5.94 7.60
C ASP A 816 -2.44 5.48 6.58
N CYS A 817 -2.34 5.97 5.34
CA CYS A 817 -3.32 5.69 4.30
C CYS A 817 -3.38 4.20 3.91
N GLU A 818 -2.37 3.40 4.25
CA GLU A 818 -2.43 1.95 4.15
C GLU A 818 -3.58 1.36 4.99
N LEU A 819 -3.79 1.90 6.20
CA LEU A 819 -4.75 1.43 7.20
C LEU A 819 -6.18 1.95 7.00
N LEU A 820 -6.42 2.81 6.00
CA LEU A 820 -7.75 3.40 5.79
C LEU A 820 -8.83 2.35 5.45
N ASP A 821 -8.44 1.15 5.03
CA ASP A 821 -9.33 0.04 4.65
C ASP A 821 -9.63 -0.98 5.75
N ASP A 822 -8.91 -0.89 6.87
CA ASP A 822 -9.13 -1.70 8.08
C ASP A 822 -10.17 -1.04 9.01
#